data_AF-A0A2V9NMF1-F1
#
_entry.id   AF-A0A2V9NMF1-F1
#
_cell.length_a   1.000
_cell.length_b   1.000
_cell.length_c   1.000
_cell.angle_alpha   90.00
_cell.angle_beta   90.00
_cell.angle_gamma   90.00
#
_symmetry.space_group_name_H-M   'P 1'
#
loop_
_entity.id
_entity.type
_entity.pdbx_description
1 polymer ?
#
loop_
_entity_poly.entity_id
_entity_poly.type
_entity_poly.pdbx_seq_one_letter_code
_entity_poly.pdbx_strand_id
1 'polypeptide(L)'
;MSYQGVPKVGRSGLVLTGCVLAILCAVSVLYSRSNRAVASAKSPSSHSLPLTFEVNLGQTDSAAKYIARGHGYTLFLTENGAVWSLASPTPSKSKNQSPRSTSSALRMELVGASNTLQISASDRQAGVSNYFVGSDPKQWRSGIPHYGRVEYSQIYPGIDEAIHGDRQQLMFDFQVAPGADPSQISLLFSGTTQISTDDSGNIWMCSPAGAIALHKPIAYQIINGKRRSVDTALRSKSGKVMFAIANYDKKHALFVSPTLSVQDYSGELPASQSQAKSRDLSLFVLLFPAVGLAFFSLGIAHSQRKVVCLMLSLLCFSGLVTLAACGGSGSGGGGGGGGGGGGGGGNPGTVLYSTYLGGTSEDEGFAIAVDSTGAAYVTGKTNSLDFPSASNAPFGNFDVFVAKLSPDGSSIAYSTYIGGGSEDSGSAIAVDSNGNAFVGGGTKSSAFPHTVGVVQGAFGSASQSGFAAKLDSSGSLVFSTFLGGTNSGDTSVVDGIAVDSTGVYVVGGTSSTIFPTTAGALQTSLIGTNAGFVSKLNLTATAFGYSSYLGGSTGDFAAAVAVDSSQQAYVTGETFSATFPTTAGAFQTSCVSCTGTPDAFVAVFKADGTGLVYSTYLGGSGKDEGLGIAVHGSNAIVTGDTQSSNFPTQGAVQAALSGTQDAFVAELNASGSALVYSTYLGGTQNDTGTGIAADANGNVFITGSTSSTNFPNVNATQTTFGGAHDAFVTEINAAGSSVLFSTFLGGALDENTLNGSGALGAIAVTGGNIYVTGNTTSTDFPVKAAKQGTFAGISDAIVAKMTP
;
A
#
# COMPACT_ATOMS: atom_id res chain seq x y z
N MET A 1 58.72 -6.92 50.85
CA MET A 1 59.89 -6.01 50.93
C MET A 1 60.88 -6.40 49.83
N SER A 2 61.73 -5.45 49.39
CA SER A 2 62.89 -5.59 48.48
C SER A 2 62.69 -6.29 47.12
N TYR A 3 62.63 -5.62 45.96
CA TYR A 3 63.62 -4.80 45.19
C TYR A 3 64.63 -5.56 44.30
N GLN A 4 64.44 -5.38 42.97
CA GLN A 4 65.42 -5.25 41.86
C GLN A 4 66.46 -6.33 41.51
N GLY A 5 66.78 -6.42 40.20
CA GLY A 5 68.03 -7.04 39.70
C GLY A 5 68.00 -7.51 38.23
N VAL A 6 68.51 -6.69 37.30
CA VAL A 6 68.54 -6.92 35.83
C VAL A 6 69.99 -6.69 35.35
N PRO A 7 70.67 -7.60 34.60
CA PRO A 7 70.56 -7.58 33.13
C PRO A 7 71.03 -8.80 32.24
N LYS A 8 70.59 -8.79 30.96
CA LYS A 8 71.40 -8.92 29.70
C LYS A 8 71.75 -10.26 28.96
N VAL A 9 71.58 -10.15 27.62
CA VAL A 9 72.39 -10.64 26.47
C VAL A 9 72.16 -12.05 25.89
N GLY A 10 71.81 -12.09 24.60
CA GLY A 10 71.86 -13.24 23.68
C GLY A 10 71.49 -12.78 22.25
N ARG A 11 72.33 -13.06 21.25
CA ARG A 11 72.33 -12.36 19.94
C ARG A 11 72.14 -13.34 18.76
N SER A 12 71.53 -12.84 17.67
CA SER A 12 71.67 -13.30 16.26
C SER A 12 70.94 -14.56 15.77
N GLY A 13 70.31 -14.49 14.58
CA GLY A 13 69.79 -15.66 13.85
C GLY A 13 68.80 -15.36 12.69
N LEU A 14 69.32 -14.93 11.52
CA LEU A 14 68.66 -14.89 10.20
C LEU A 14 68.38 -16.35 9.67
N VAL A 15 67.48 -16.70 8.72
CA VAL A 15 66.48 -15.98 7.88
C VAL A 15 65.54 -16.99 7.14
N LEU A 16 64.31 -16.56 6.76
CA LEU A 16 63.33 -17.16 5.77
C LEU A 16 62.82 -18.62 5.99
N THR A 17 61.59 -19.03 5.65
CA THR A 17 60.51 -18.45 4.79
C THR A 17 59.12 -18.91 5.25
N GLY A 18 58.05 -18.15 4.96
CA GLY A 18 56.66 -18.68 4.86
C GLY A 18 55.62 -18.06 5.79
N CYS A 19 54.91 -17.02 5.33
CA CYS A 19 53.89 -16.31 6.12
C CYS A 19 52.47 -16.85 5.90
N VAL A 20 51.66 -16.96 6.96
CA VAL A 20 50.18 -16.89 6.90
C VAL A 20 49.61 -16.21 8.16
N LEU A 21 48.76 -15.18 7.96
CA LEU A 21 47.74 -14.57 8.85
C LEU A 21 48.08 -13.80 10.17
N ALA A 22 47.57 -12.55 10.20
CA ALA A 22 46.54 -12.01 11.13
C ALA A 22 46.90 -11.01 12.28
N ILE A 23 46.01 -9.99 12.38
CA ILE A 23 45.54 -9.21 13.58
C ILE A 23 46.22 -7.87 14.01
N LEU A 24 45.37 -6.80 13.95
CA LEU A 24 45.18 -5.56 14.76
C LEU A 24 46.31 -4.59 15.24
N CYS A 25 46.02 -3.29 14.97
CA CYS A 25 46.16 -2.06 15.80
C CYS A 25 47.51 -1.46 16.31
N ALA A 26 47.85 -0.27 15.77
CA ALA A 26 48.33 0.95 16.48
C ALA A 26 48.28 2.14 15.47
N VAL A 27 47.46 3.20 15.59
CA VAL A 27 47.43 4.37 16.53
C VAL A 27 48.47 5.47 16.26
N SER A 28 47.99 6.59 15.66
CA SER A 28 48.52 7.99 15.68
C SER A 28 49.85 8.29 14.97
N VAL A 29 50.04 9.41 14.24
CA VAL A 29 50.16 10.82 14.72
C VAL A 29 50.20 11.81 13.51
N LEU A 30 49.76 13.07 13.71
CA LEU A 30 49.87 14.28 12.81
C LEU A 30 49.09 14.20 11.47
N TYR A 31 47.98 14.94 11.27
CA TYR A 31 47.93 16.40 11.32
C TYR A 31 46.52 16.91 11.66
N SER A 32 46.39 17.74 12.69
CA SER A 32 45.22 18.62 12.86
C SER A 32 45.68 20.03 13.18
N ARG A 33 45.21 21.01 12.40
CA ARG A 33 45.20 22.42 12.82
C ARG A 33 43.78 22.94 12.71
N SER A 34 43.23 23.16 13.90
CA SER A 34 42.02 23.89 14.21
C SER A 34 41.72 25.08 13.31
N ASN A 35 40.48 25.17 12.84
CA ASN A 35 39.82 26.46 12.66
C ASN A 35 38.47 26.40 13.37
N ARG A 36 38.24 27.27 14.36
CA ARG A 36 36.93 27.43 15.00
C ARG A 36 36.01 28.14 14.00
N ALA A 37 35.03 27.43 13.45
CA ALA A 37 33.87 28.06 12.83
C ALA A 37 32.84 28.38 13.92
N VAL A 38 32.41 29.63 14.00
CA VAL A 38 31.28 30.05 14.84
C VAL A 38 30.02 29.35 14.34
N ALA A 39 29.18 28.87 15.27
CA ALA A 39 27.90 28.28 14.93
C ALA A 39 26.99 29.34 14.28
N SER A 40 26.90 29.33 12.95
CA SER A 40 25.79 29.94 12.23
C SER A 40 24.59 29.00 12.37
N ALA A 41 23.49 29.52 12.92
CA ALA A 41 22.25 28.76 12.99
C ALA A 41 21.84 28.33 11.58
N LYS A 42 21.72 27.02 11.33
CA LYS A 42 21.04 26.53 10.13
C LYS A 42 19.60 27.02 10.21
N SER A 43 19.18 27.81 9.22
CA SER A 43 17.75 28.03 8.98
C SER A 43 17.06 26.68 8.82
N PRO A 44 15.82 26.51 9.32
CA PRO A 44 15.06 25.28 9.11
C PRO A 44 14.90 25.02 7.61
N SER A 45 15.01 23.75 7.23
CA SER A 45 14.71 23.28 5.87
C SER A 45 13.27 23.64 5.51
N SER A 46 13.08 24.36 4.41
CA SER A 46 11.76 24.80 3.98
C SER A 46 10.89 23.60 3.60
N HIS A 47 9.83 23.33 4.36
CA HIS A 47 8.69 22.56 3.87
C HIS A 47 8.17 23.25 2.60
N SER A 48 8.13 22.53 1.49
CA SER A 48 7.57 23.06 0.25
C SER A 48 6.04 23.08 0.35
N LEU A 49 5.46 24.27 0.34
CA LEU A 49 4.01 24.44 0.24
C LEU A 49 3.49 23.83 -1.07
N PRO A 50 2.25 23.32 -1.10
CA PRO A 50 1.61 22.92 -2.36
C PRO A 50 1.50 24.10 -3.32
N LEU A 51 1.43 23.82 -4.62
CA LEU A 51 1.27 24.87 -5.63
C LEU A 51 -0.12 25.50 -5.49
N THR A 52 -0.18 26.82 -5.34
CA THR A 52 -1.44 27.56 -5.17
C THR A 52 -1.61 28.63 -6.25
N PHE A 53 -2.85 28.89 -6.64
CA PHE A 53 -3.22 29.92 -7.61
C PHE A 53 -3.87 31.11 -6.90
N GLU A 54 -3.31 32.30 -7.09
CA GLU A 54 -3.80 33.56 -6.56
C GLU A 54 -4.50 34.37 -7.66
N VAL A 55 -5.74 34.79 -7.46
CA VAL A 55 -6.43 35.70 -8.39
C VAL A 55 -5.73 37.06 -8.47
N ASN A 56 -5.58 37.62 -9.67
CA ASN A 56 -4.96 38.94 -9.85
C ASN A 56 -5.96 40.07 -9.54
N LEU A 57 -5.76 40.71 -8.39
CA LEU A 57 -6.49 41.90 -7.93
C LEU A 57 -5.61 43.17 -8.09
N GLY A 58 -4.64 43.12 -9.00
CA GLY A 58 -3.67 44.19 -9.27
C GLY A 58 -2.36 44.07 -8.50
N GLN A 59 -1.98 42.87 -8.03
CA GLN A 59 -0.63 42.63 -7.48
C GLN A 59 0.45 42.46 -8.56
N THR A 60 0.06 42.29 -9.82
CA THR A 60 0.95 42.21 -10.98
C THR A 60 0.28 42.77 -12.24
N ASP A 61 0.97 42.69 -13.38
CA ASP A 61 0.46 43.10 -14.70
C ASP A 61 -0.96 42.57 -14.98
N SER A 62 -1.84 43.43 -15.51
CA SER A 62 -3.26 43.13 -15.71
C SER A 62 -3.55 42.07 -16.78
N ALA A 63 -2.55 41.69 -17.59
CA ALA A 63 -2.66 40.54 -18.49
C ALA A 63 -2.69 39.20 -17.73
N ALA A 64 -2.11 39.13 -16.53
CA ALA A 64 -2.25 37.97 -15.65
C ALA A 64 -3.62 37.99 -14.97
N LYS A 65 -4.27 36.83 -14.91
CA LYS A 65 -5.54 36.56 -14.23
C LYS A 65 -5.34 35.74 -12.96
N TYR A 66 -4.41 34.79 -13.01
CA TYR A 66 -3.96 34.04 -11.84
C TYR A 66 -2.43 33.95 -11.79
N ILE A 67 -1.88 33.84 -10.58
CA ILE A 67 -0.46 33.71 -10.32
C ILE A 67 -0.21 32.46 -9.49
N ALA A 68 0.74 31.63 -9.87
CA ALA A 68 1.24 30.53 -9.06
C ALA A 68 2.76 30.59 -8.90
N ARG A 69 3.30 30.04 -7.82
CA ARG A 69 4.74 30.07 -7.51
C ARG A 69 5.22 28.67 -7.18
N GLY A 70 6.06 28.11 -8.04
CA GLY A 70 6.73 26.84 -7.83
C GLY A 70 8.23 27.02 -7.61
N HIS A 71 8.93 25.90 -7.41
CA HIS A 71 10.37 25.94 -7.23
C HIS A 71 11.08 26.47 -8.50
N GLY A 72 11.80 27.59 -8.38
CA GLY A 72 12.53 28.21 -9.50
C GLY A 72 11.70 29.05 -10.48
N TYR A 73 10.37 29.14 -10.33
CA TYR A 73 9.51 29.87 -11.26
C TYR A 73 8.32 30.60 -10.62
N THR A 74 7.89 31.69 -11.25
CA THR A 74 6.53 32.23 -11.09
C THR A 74 5.75 32.02 -12.39
N LEU A 75 4.60 31.37 -12.30
CA LEU A 75 3.64 31.17 -13.38
C LEU A 75 2.61 32.30 -13.34
N PHE A 76 2.36 32.91 -14.49
CA PHE A 76 1.26 33.84 -14.73
C PHE A 76 0.32 33.21 -15.76
N LEU A 77 -0.91 32.91 -15.34
CA LEU A 77 -1.98 32.48 -16.22
C LEU A 77 -2.68 33.73 -16.77
N THR A 78 -2.76 33.83 -18.09
CA THR A 78 -3.34 34.96 -18.84
C THR A 78 -4.59 34.49 -19.57
N GLU A 79 -5.33 35.38 -20.25
CA GLU A 79 -6.43 34.94 -21.12
C GLU A 79 -5.92 33.96 -22.19
N ASN A 80 -4.86 34.29 -22.93
CA ASN A 80 -4.47 33.53 -24.13
C ASN A 80 -3.31 32.52 -23.90
N GLY A 81 -3.08 32.10 -22.66
CA GLY A 81 -2.03 31.12 -22.30
C GLY A 81 -1.26 31.46 -21.02
N ALA A 82 0.00 31.04 -20.94
CA ALA A 82 0.80 31.05 -19.73
C ALA A 82 2.17 31.72 -19.91
N VAL A 83 2.71 32.30 -18.83
CA VAL A 83 4.08 32.84 -18.77
C VAL A 83 4.80 32.31 -17.54
N TRP A 84 5.93 31.64 -17.73
CA TRP A 84 6.86 31.31 -16.66
C TRP A 84 7.97 32.35 -16.60
N SER A 85 8.06 33.07 -15.49
CA SER A 85 9.25 33.83 -15.13
C SER A 85 10.20 32.89 -14.38
N LEU A 86 11.22 32.41 -15.09
CA LEU A 86 12.30 31.58 -14.56
C LEU A 86 13.42 32.48 -14.00
N ALA A 87 14.06 32.06 -12.90
CA ALA A 87 15.15 32.81 -12.30
C ALA A 87 16.23 31.89 -11.71
N SER A 88 17.42 31.90 -12.30
CA SER A 88 18.60 31.23 -11.73
C SER A 88 19.45 32.23 -10.93
N PRO A 89 19.97 31.84 -9.75
CA PRO A 89 21.00 32.62 -9.05
C PRO A 89 22.37 32.37 -9.69
N THR A 90 22.99 33.37 -10.33
CA THR A 90 24.39 33.18 -10.76
C THR A 90 25.33 33.21 -9.55
N PRO A 91 26.28 32.26 -9.42
CA PRO A 91 27.23 32.26 -8.31
C PRO A 91 28.20 33.44 -8.45
N SER A 92 28.09 34.39 -7.52
CA SER A 92 29.01 35.54 -7.47
C SER A 92 30.43 35.09 -7.17
N LYS A 93 31.39 35.45 -8.04
CA LYS A 93 32.82 35.20 -7.84
C LYS A 93 33.49 36.14 -6.82
N SER A 94 32.72 37.00 -6.13
CA SER A 94 33.22 37.96 -5.14
C SER A 94 32.28 38.09 -3.95
N LYS A 95 32.84 38.05 -2.73
CA LYS A 95 32.07 38.20 -1.47
C LYS A 95 31.43 39.58 -1.27
N ASN A 96 31.78 40.58 -2.09
CA ASN A 96 31.29 41.96 -1.99
C ASN A 96 30.41 42.40 -3.18
N GLN A 97 29.83 41.48 -3.95
CA GLN A 97 28.80 41.80 -4.93
C GLN A 97 27.56 40.93 -4.72
N SER A 98 26.39 41.57 -4.65
CA SER A 98 25.08 40.91 -4.60
C SER A 98 24.93 39.95 -5.79
N PRO A 99 24.34 38.75 -5.60
CA PRO A 99 24.13 37.80 -6.69
C PRO A 99 23.35 38.43 -7.83
N ARG A 100 23.86 38.33 -9.06
CA ARG A 100 23.14 38.79 -10.25
C ARG A 100 22.22 37.64 -10.68
N SER A 101 20.91 37.78 -10.51
CA SER A 101 19.99 36.80 -11.07
C SER A 101 19.93 36.97 -12.59
N THR A 102 20.04 35.86 -13.32
CA THR A 102 19.58 35.76 -14.70
C THR A 102 18.13 35.32 -14.65
N SER A 103 17.22 36.18 -15.11
CA SER A 103 15.82 35.82 -15.32
C SER A 103 15.54 35.60 -16.80
N SER A 104 14.54 34.78 -17.11
CA SER A 104 14.03 34.58 -18.47
C SER A 104 12.54 34.33 -18.42
N ALA A 105 11.80 34.92 -19.36
CA ALA A 105 10.36 34.71 -19.48
C ALA A 105 10.10 33.74 -20.64
N LEU A 106 9.57 32.57 -20.33
CA LEU A 106 9.10 31.60 -21.31
C LEU A 106 7.58 31.73 -21.40
N ARG A 107 7.03 31.91 -22.60
CA ARG A 107 5.60 32.15 -22.83
C ARG A 107 5.02 31.06 -23.69
N MET A 108 3.91 30.46 -23.23
CA MET A 108 3.00 29.63 -24.01
C MET A 108 1.82 30.48 -24.47
N GLU A 109 1.53 30.43 -25.76
CA GLU A 109 0.34 31.01 -26.38
C GLU A 109 -0.53 29.89 -26.96
N LEU A 110 -1.82 29.92 -26.65
CA LEU A 110 -2.81 28.97 -27.15
C LEU A 110 -3.27 29.40 -28.55
N VAL A 111 -2.62 28.88 -29.59
CA VAL A 111 -2.79 29.38 -30.96
C VAL A 111 -4.18 29.04 -31.49
N GLY A 112 -4.98 30.06 -31.76
CA GLY A 112 -6.35 29.90 -32.26
C GLY A 112 -7.38 29.65 -31.17
N ALA A 113 -7.05 29.91 -29.90
CA ALA A 113 -8.01 29.90 -28.81
C ALA A 113 -9.12 30.93 -29.01
N SER A 114 -10.26 30.73 -28.32
CA SER A 114 -11.41 31.63 -28.38
C SER A 114 -11.06 33.05 -27.89
N ASN A 115 -11.71 34.08 -28.45
CA ASN A 115 -11.57 35.46 -27.96
C ASN A 115 -12.54 35.79 -26.79
N THR A 116 -13.34 34.83 -26.33
CA THR A 116 -14.36 35.02 -25.28
C THR A 116 -14.15 34.08 -24.08
N LEU A 117 -12.89 33.81 -23.75
CA LEU A 117 -12.47 32.85 -22.73
C LEU A 117 -13.09 33.16 -21.36
N GLN A 118 -13.75 32.16 -20.78
CA GLN A 118 -14.15 32.19 -19.38
C GLN A 118 -13.07 31.48 -18.57
N ILE A 119 -12.24 32.27 -17.88
CA ILE A 119 -11.26 31.77 -16.93
C ILE A 119 -11.81 31.91 -15.51
N SER A 120 -11.83 30.82 -14.76
CA SER A 120 -12.32 30.79 -13.38
C SER A 120 -11.38 29.97 -12.50
N ALA A 121 -11.56 30.03 -11.18
CA ALA A 121 -10.80 29.21 -10.25
C ALA A 121 -11.72 28.50 -9.26
N SER A 122 -11.36 27.24 -9.01
CA SER A 122 -12.06 26.29 -8.15
C SER A 122 -11.12 25.81 -7.03
N ASP A 123 -11.60 24.94 -6.15
CA ASP A 123 -10.81 24.39 -5.04
C ASP A 123 -10.20 25.48 -4.13
N ARG A 124 -11.07 26.35 -3.60
CA ARG A 124 -10.72 27.43 -2.68
C ARG A 124 -9.93 26.89 -1.47
N GLN A 125 -8.68 27.29 -1.34
CA GLN A 125 -7.79 26.87 -0.26
C GLN A 125 -7.92 27.79 0.96
N ALA A 126 -7.50 27.30 2.13
CA ALA A 126 -7.50 28.06 3.39
C ALA A 126 -6.45 29.19 3.42
N GLY A 127 -5.45 29.15 2.54
CA GLY A 127 -4.42 30.17 2.41
C GLY A 127 -4.93 31.49 1.81
N VAL A 128 -4.31 32.59 2.23
CA VAL A 128 -4.46 33.90 1.59
C VAL A 128 -3.11 34.60 1.49
N SER A 129 -2.90 35.35 0.41
CA SER A 129 -1.71 36.18 0.21
C SER A 129 -1.98 37.65 0.54
N ASN A 130 -0.94 38.31 1.07
CA ASN A 130 -0.96 39.72 1.42
C ASN A 130 0.24 40.43 0.79
N TYR A 131 -0.03 41.47 0.03
CA TYR A 131 0.93 42.27 -0.72
C TYR A 131 0.97 43.68 -0.14
N PHE A 132 2.01 43.97 0.63
CA PHE A 132 2.26 45.30 1.21
C PHE A 132 3.36 46.01 0.41
N VAL A 133 3.07 46.29 -0.86
CA VAL A 133 4.05 46.86 -1.80
C VAL A 133 4.09 48.39 -1.67
N GLY A 134 5.24 48.92 -1.27
CA GLY A 134 5.44 50.36 -1.08
C GLY A 134 4.79 50.92 0.19
N SER A 135 4.95 52.23 0.39
CA SER A 135 4.52 52.95 1.60
C SER A 135 3.10 53.52 1.53
N ASP A 136 2.38 53.40 0.41
CA ASP A 136 0.98 53.80 0.25
C ASP A 136 0.05 52.60 0.53
N PRO A 137 -0.74 52.61 1.63
CA PRO A 137 -1.66 51.52 1.94
C PRO A 137 -2.76 51.29 0.88
N LYS A 138 -3.01 52.24 -0.04
CA LYS A 138 -3.95 52.05 -1.16
C LYS A 138 -3.38 51.12 -2.25
N GLN A 139 -2.06 50.96 -2.31
CA GLN A 139 -1.41 49.98 -3.20
C GLN A 139 -1.35 48.58 -2.58
N TRP A 140 -1.69 48.45 -1.29
CA TRP A 140 -1.69 47.15 -0.64
C TRP A 140 -2.88 46.30 -1.11
N ARG A 141 -2.70 44.97 -1.10
CA ARG A 141 -3.75 43.97 -1.35
C ARG A 141 -3.66 42.92 -0.26
N SER A 142 -4.68 42.80 0.57
CA SER A 142 -4.74 41.81 1.64
C SER A 142 -5.86 40.80 1.42
N GLY A 143 -5.70 39.60 1.98
CA GLY A 143 -6.70 38.54 1.88
C GLY A 143 -6.93 37.99 0.47
N ILE A 144 -5.93 38.05 -0.42
CA ILE A 144 -6.06 37.48 -1.78
C ILE A 144 -6.26 35.97 -1.65
N PRO A 145 -7.39 35.41 -2.13
CA PRO A 145 -7.69 33.98 -1.97
C PRO A 145 -6.74 33.09 -2.77
N HIS A 146 -6.37 31.97 -2.17
CA HIS A 146 -5.70 30.85 -2.85
C HIS A 146 -6.72 29.85 -3.39
N TYR A 147 -6.37 29.22 -4.51
CA TYR A 147 -7.15 28.20 -5.22
C TYR A 147 -6.24 27.05 -5.62
N GLY A 148 -6.77 25.83 -5.67
CA GLY A 148 -6.03 24.64 -6.13
C GLY A 148 -6.03 24.46 -7.65
N ARG A 149 -7.00 25.07 -8.35
CA ARG A 149 -7.31 24.78 -9.75
C ARG A 149 -7.81 26.03 -10.48
N VAL A 150 -7.43 26.17 -11.75
CA VAL A 150 -7.86 27.23 -12.67
C VAL A 150 -8.40 26.59 -13.93
N GLU A 151 -9.59 26.99 -14.38
CA GLU A 151 -10.31 26.36 -15.49
C GLU A 151 -10.62 27.39 -16.59
N TYR A 152 -10.38 26.99 -17.84
CA TYR A 152 -10.66 27.73 -19.07
C TYR A 152 -11.76 27.00 -19.84
N SER A 153 -12.97 27.57 -19.85
CA SER A 153 -14.09 27.00 -20.61
C SER A 153 -14.09 27.48 -22.06
N GLN A 154 -14.34 26.54 -22.99
CA GLN A 154 -14.39 26.73 -24.44
C GLN A 154 -13.11 27.40 -24.98
N ILE A 155 -11.98 26.89 -24.53
CA ILE A 155 -10.65 27.36 -24.92
C ILE A 155 -10.40 27.18 -26.42
N TYR A 156 -10.90 26.07 -26.96
CA TYR A 156 -11.23 25.90 -28.38
C TYR A 156 -12.70 25.46 -28.49
N PRO A 157 -13.33 25.53 -29.68
CA PRO A 157 -14.71 25.05 -29.86
C PRO A 157 -14.91 23.60 -29.40
N GLY A 158 -15.63 23.41 -28.29
CA GLY A 158 -15.85 22.09 -27.68
C GLY A 158 -14.63 21.52 -26.93
N ILE A 159 -13.67 22.34 -26.52
CA ILE A 159 -12.53 21.93 -25.68
C ILE A 159 -12.43 22.86 -24.47
N ASP A 160 -12.31 22.29 -23.29
CA ASP A 160 -12.01 22.99 -22.03
C ASP A 160 -10.59 22.60 -21.54
N GLU A 161 -9.93 23.47 -20.78
CA GLU A 161 -8.61 23.21 -20.15
C GLU A 161 -8.69 23.46 -18.64
N ALA A 162 -8.07 22.59 -17.84
CA ALA A 162 -7.90 22.80 -16.40
C ALA A 162 -6.42 22.72 -16.01
N ILE A 163 -5.99 23.70 -15.23
CA ILE A 163 -4.61 23.83 -14.75
C ILE A 163 -4.59 23.67 -13.23
N HIS A 164 -3.78 22.73 -12.76
CA HIS A 164 -3.59 22.44 -11.34
C HIS A 164 -2.17 21.93 -11.08
N GLY A 165 -1.84 21.61 -9.82
CA GLY A 165 -0.51 21.13 -9.44
C GLY A 165 -0.52 19.78 -8.71
N ASP A 166 0.24 18.81 -9.21
CA ASP A 166 0.58 17.56 -8.50
C ASP A 166 2.08 17.55 -8.19
N ARG A 167 2.48 17.30 -6.93
CA ARG A 167 3.88 17.23 -6.48
C ARG A 167 4.77 18.40 -6.99
N GLN A 168 4.23 19.63 -7.05
CA GLN A 168 4.81 20.86 -7.65
C GLN A 168 5.01 20.87 -9.18
N GLN A 169 4.69 19.78 -9.87
CA GLN A 169 4.58 19.75 -11.33
C GLN A 169 3.23 20.37 -11.74
N LEU A 170 3.20 21.05 -12.88
CA LEU A 170 2.00 21.65 -13.43
C LEU A 170 1.30 20.64 -14.34
N MET A 171 -0.01 20.46 -14.16
CA MET A 171 -0.84 19.67 -15.06
C MET A 171 -1.72 20.59 -15.90
N PHE A 172 -1.88 20.25 -17.18
CA PHE A 172 -2.73 20.97 -18.13
C PHE A 172 -3.70 19.96 -18.74
N ASP A 173 -4.84 19.74 -18.10
CA ASP A 173 -5.83 18.74 -18.50
C ASP A 173 -6.79 19.30 -19.55
N PHE A 174 -6.70 18.82 -20.78
CA PHE A 174 -7.65 19.16 -21.85
C PHE A 174 -8.81 18.16 -21.88
N GLN A 175 -10.04 18.66 -21.80
CA GLN A 175 -11.26 17.89 -22.01
C GLN A 175 -11.87 18.26 -23.37
N VAL A 176 -11.88 17.30 -24.29
CA VAL A 176 -12.37 17.43 -25.66
C VAL A 176 -13.74 16.79 -25.74
N ALA A 177 -14.77 17.59 -26.02
CA ALA A 177 -16.15 17.12 -26.10
C ALA A 177 -16.39 16.18 -27.30
N PRO A 178 -17.44 15.33 -27.28
CA PRO A 178 -17.84 14.53 -28.43
C PRO A 178 -17.94 15.37 -29.72
N GLY A 179 -17.28 14.90 -30.78
CA GLY A 179 -17.23 15.56 -32.08
C GLY A 179 -16.24 16.72 -32.22
N ALA A 180 -15.66 17.23 -31.12
CA ALA A 180 -14.64 18.28 -31.18
C ALA A 180 -13.31 17.76 -31.75
N ASP A 181 -12.50 18.66 -32.30
CA ASP A 181 -11.26 18.35 -33.00
C ASP A 181 -10.03 18.70 -32.14
N PRO A 182 -9.36 17.72 -31.52
CA PRO A 182 -8.22 17.98 -30.64
C PRO A 182 -6.96 18.42 -31.39
N SER A 183 -6.94 18.34 -32.74
CA SER A 183 -5.81 18.88 -33.53
C SER A 183 -5.75 20.41 -33.52
N GLN A 184 -6.80 21.07 -33.01
CA GLN A 184 -6.85 22.51 -32.75
C GLN A 184 -5.91 22.93 -31.59
N ILE A 185 -5.58 22.02 -30.66
CA ILE A 185 -4.73 22.34 -29.52
C ILE A 185 -3.27 22.49 -29.98
N SER A 186 -2.84 23.74 -30.07
CA SER A 186 -1.52 24.13 -30.59
C SER A 186 -0.86 25.14 -29.65
N LEU A 187 0.13 24.67 -28.89
CA LEU A 187 0.85 25.46 -27.89
C LEU A 187 2.08 26.11 -28.53
N LEU A 188 2.06 27.43 -28.77
CA LEU A 188 3.22 28.16 -29.28
C LEU A 188 4.09 28.62 -28.13
N PHE A 189 5.34 28.15 -28.10
CA PHE A 189 6.30 28.55 -27.08
C PHE A 189 7.31 29.57 -27.63
N SER A 190 7.53 30.63 -26.85
CA SER A 190 8.46 31.73 -27.13
C SER A 190 9.28 32.11 -25.90
N GLY A 191 10.40 32.82 -26.08
CA GLY A 191 11.37 33.08 -25.01
C GLY A 191 12.35 31.93 -24.74
N THR A 192 12.28 30.86 -25.52
CA THR A 192 13.19 29.72 -25.48
C THR A 192 14.35 29.87 -26.48
N THR A 193 15.55 29.42 -26.09
CA THR A 193 16.75 29.36 -26.94
C THR A 193 16.83 28.07 -27.76
N GLN A 194 16.18 27.01 -27.32
CA GLN A 194 16.19 25.69 -27.97
C GLN A 194 14.93 24.90 -27.59
N ILE A 195 14.25 24.35 -28.59
CA ILE A 195 13.23 23.31 -28.40
C ILE A 195 13.79 21.99 -28.94
N SER A 196 13.74 20.93 -28.15
CA SER A 196 14.19 19.59 -28.52
C SER A 196 13.24 18.51 -27.99
N THR A 197 13.29 17.32 -28.58
CA THR A 197 12.55 16.14 -28.11
C THR A 197 13.54 15.09 -27.63
N ASP A 198 13.30 14.49 -26.47
CA ASP A 198 14.13 13.41 -25.93
C ASP A 198 13.69 12.02 -26.40
N ASP A 199 14.47 10.99 -26.09
CA ASP A 199 14.21 9.59 -26.47
C ASP A 199 12.90 9.03 -25.85
N SER A 200 12.38 9.67 -24.79
CA SER A 200 11.09 9.35 -24.15
C SER A 200 9.90 10.07 -24.81
N GLY A 201 10.15 11.00 -25.73
CA GLY A 201 9.13 11.79 -26.43
C GLY A 201 8.65 13.03 -25.68
N ASN A 202 9.35 13.45 -24.61
CA ASN A 202 9.09 14.73 -23.95
C ASN A 202 9.68 15.87 -24.77
N ILE A 203 9.12 17.08 -24.65
CA ILE A 203 9.64 18.28 -25.31
C ILE A 203 10.27 19.22 -24.28
N TRP A 204 11.56 19.45 -24.45
CA TRP A 204 12.36 20.37 -23.66
C TRP A 204 12.42 21.74 -24.32
N MET A 205 12.25 22.79 -23.51
CA MET A 205 12.26 24.19 -23.93
C MET A 205 13.23 24.95 -23.04
N CYS A 206 14.45 25.15 -23.54
CA CYS A 206 15.55 25.72 -22.76
C CYS A 206 15.53 27.25 -22.79
N SER A 207 16.03 27.90 -21.75
CA SER A 207 16.27 29.35 -21.68
C SER A 207 17.56 29.63 -20.90
N PRO A 208 18.10 30.87 -20.93
CA PRO A 208 19.27 31.25 -20.14
C PRO A 208 19.11 31.17 -18.61
N ALA A 209 17.88 30.99 -18.10
CA ALA A 209 17.57 30.95 -16.67
C ALA A 209 16.85 29.65 -16.24
N GLY A 210 16.96 28.58 -17.02
CA GLY A 210 16.30 27.29 -16.75
C GLY A 210 15.61 26.70 -17.96
N ALA A 211 15.15 25.46 -17.85
CA ALA A 211 14.43 24.74 -18.89
C ALA A 211 13.07 24.26 -18.37
N ILE A 212 12.13 24.10 -19.29
CA ILE A 212 10.81 23.51 -19.04
C ILE A 212 10.67 22.26 -19.89
N ALA A 213 10.25 21.15 -19.29
CA ALA A 213 9.92 19.91 -19.99
C ALA A 213 8.40 19.71 -20.00
N LEU A 214 7.82 19.58 -21.20
CA LEU A 214 6.46 19.09 -21.40
C LEU A 214 6.53 17.58 -21.63
N HIS A 215 5.94 16.80 -20.73
CA HIS A 215 5.98 15.35 -20.78
C HIS A 215 4.97 14.79 -21.77
N LYS A 216 5.26 13.59 -22.30
CA LYS A 216 4.31 12.85 -23.17
C LYS A 216 2.94 12.75 -22.46
N PRO A 217 1.85 13.25 -23.05
CA PRO A 217 0.55 13.28 -22.38
C PRO A 217 -0.02 11.87 -22.24
N ILE A 218 -0.87 11.68 -21.24
CA ILE A 218 -1.78 10.53 -21.16
C ILE A 218 -3.10 10.95 -21.80
N ALA A 219 -3.67 10.13 -22.69
CA ALA A 219 -4.99 10.41 -23.25
C ALA A 219 -5.92 9.20 -23.20
N TYR A 220 -7.22 9.46 -23.06
CA TYR A 220 -8.22 8.41 -22.89
C TYR A 220 -9.65 8.88 -23.17
N GLN A 221 -10.54 7.91 -23.39
CA GLN A 221 -11.98 8.12 -23.44
C GLN A 221 -12.68 7.31 -22.36
N ILE A 222 -13.87 7.73 -21.96
CA ILE A 222 -14.77 6.92 -21.12
C ILE A 222 -15.90 6.42 -22.03
N ILE A 223 -15.95 5.11 -22.27
CA ILE A 223 -16.94 4.46 -23.15
C ILE A 223 -17.62 3.36 -22.35
N ASN A 224 -18.92 3.51 -22.11
CA ASN A 224 -19.73 2.62 -21.25
C ASN A 224 -19.09 2.41 -19.86
N GLY A 225 -18.70 3.52 -19.19
CA GLY A 225 -18.01 3.51 -17.90
C GLY A 225 -16.51 3.19 -17.97
N LYS A 226 -16.06 2.41 -18.96
CA LYS A 226 -14.66 1.96 -19.03
C LYS A 226 -13.73 2.98 -19.68
N ARG A 227 -12.59 3.23 -19.04
CA ARG A 227 -11.48 4.03 -19.59
C ARG A 227 -10.81 3.25 -20.73
N ARG A 228 -10.75 3.86 -21.92
CA ARG A 228 -9.97 3.36 -23.06
C ARG A 228 -8.82 4.30 -23.33
N SER A 229 -7.59 3.82 -23.17
CA SER A 229 -6.39 4.57 -23.52
C SER A 229 -6.40 4.93 -25.01
N VAL A 230 -5.92 6.12 -25.33
CA VAL A 230 -5.70 6.59 -26.70
C VAL A 230 -4.23 6.94 -26.83
N ASP A 231 -3.53 6.22 -27.71
CA ASP A 231 -2.10 6.46 -27.95
C ASP A 231 -1.84 7.90 -28.39
N THR A 232 -0.83 8.49 -27.79
CA THR A 232 -0.46 9.90 -27.99
C THR A 232 1.04 10.09 -28.09
N ALA A 233 1.43 11.18 -28.74
CA ALA A 233 2.80 11.68 -28.71
C ALA A 233 2.82 13.20 -28.87
N LEU A 234 3.88 13.85 -28.38
CA LEU A 234 4.14 15.25 -28.67
C LEU A 234 4.82 15.40 -30.03
N ARG A 235 4.56 16.53 -30.71
CA ARG A 235 5.23 16.95 -31.95
C ARG A 235 5.56 18.43 -31.89
N SER A 236 6.84 18.78 -32.02
CA SER A 236 7.29 20.18 -32.19
C SER A 236 7.52 20.55 -33.66
N LYS A 237 7.09 21.74 -34.08
CA LYS A 237 7.50 22.37 -35.34
C LYS A 237 7.47 23.89 -35.22
N SER A 238 8.59 24.55 -35.49
CA SER A 238 8.69 26.02 -35.56
C SER A 238 8.12 26.75 -34.33
N GLY A 239 8.49 26.32 -33.12
CA GLY A 239 8.00 26.89 -31.86
C GLY A 239 6.66 26.32 -31.36
N LYS A 240 5.87 25.68 -32.24
CA LYS A 240 4.59 25.07 -31.87
C LYS A 240 4.76 23.65 -31.39
N VAL A 241 4.06 23.29 -30.32
CA VAL A 241 3.87 21.92 -29.82
C VAL A 241 2.42 21.52 -30.03
N MET A 242 2.21 20.34 -30.58
CA MET A 242 0.90 19.77 -30.90
C MET A 242 0.81 18.32 -30.42
N PHE A 243 -0.39 17.86 -30.10
CA PHE A 243 -0.66 16.46 -29.79
C PHE A 243 -0.90 15.66 -31.07
N ALA A 244 -0.07 14.64 -31.30
CA ALA A 244 -0.39 13.57 -32.23
C ALA A 244 -1.20 12.51 -31.48
N ILE A 245 -2.49 12.41 -31.78
CA ILE A 245 -3.45 11.52 -31.11
C ILE A 245 -3.84 10.41 -32.10
N ALA A 246 -3.84 9.16 -31.64
CA ALA A 246 -4.27 8.00 -32.43
C ALA A 246 -5.78 8.02 -32.72
N ASN A 247 -6.27 7.08 -33.53
CA ASN A 247 -7.71 6.97 -33.79
C ASN A 247 -8.49 6.69 -32.50
N TYR A 248 -9.55 7.47 -32.27
CA TYR A 248 -10.44 7.39 -31.12
C TYR A 248 -11.91 7.51 -31.57
N ASP A 249 -12.87 7.10 -30.73
CA ASP A 249 -14.30 7.19 -31.05
C ASP A 249 -14.82 8.61 -30.80
N LYS A 250 -15.00 9.37 -31.88
CA LYS A 250 -15.47 10.77 -31.82
C LYS A 250 -16.87 10.95 -31.20
N LYS A 251 -17.62 9.89 -30.89
CA LYS A 251 -18.90 9.99 -30.15
C LYS A 251 -18.74 10.18 -28.65
N HIS A 252 -17.55 9.98 -28.11
CA HIS A 252 -17.26 10.09 -26.69
C HIS A 252 -16.25 11.20 -26.43
N ALA A 253 -16.23 11.75 -25.22
CA ALA A 253 -15.23 12.73 -24.83
C ALA A 253 -13.82 12.11 -24.87
N LEU A 254 -12.82 12.94 -25.10
CA LEU A 254 -11.40 12.58 -25.05
C LEU A 254 -10.71 13.51 -24.05
N PHE A 255 -10.04 12.92 -23.07
CA PHE A 255 -9.22 13.62 -22.09
C PHE A 255 -7.75 13.52 -22.51
N VAL A 256 -6.99 14.61 -22.43
CA VAL A 256 -5.56 14.66 -22.79
C VAL A 256 -4.81 15.45 -21.72
N SER A 257 -3.92 14.78 -20.99
CA SER A 257 -3.25 15.31 -19.79
C SER A 257 -1.71 15.26 -19.95
N PRO A 258 -1.08 16.31 -20.53
CA PRO A 258 0.34 16.58 -20.36
C PRO A 258 0.68 17.10 -18.95
N THR A 259 1.84 16.66 -18.45
CA THR A 259 2.49 17.20 -17.25
C THR A 259 3.67 18.10 -17.66
N LEU A 260 3.95 19.13 -16.87
CA LEU A 260 5.01 20.11 -17.11
C LEU A 260 5.90 20.25 -15.87
N SER A 261 7.21 20.09 -16.07
CA SER A 261 8.24 20.24 -15.03
C SER A 261 9.25 21.34 -15.40
N VAL A 262 9.90 21.92 -14.38
CA VAL A 262 10.89 22.99 -14.53
C VAL A 262 12.21 22.52 -13.90
N GLN A 263 13.33 22.78 -14.58
CA GLN A 263 14.68 22.40 -14.12
C GLN A 263 15.70 23.53 -14.29
N ASP A 264 16.71 23.52 -13.41
CA ASP A 264 17.93 24.32 -13.57
C ASP A 264 18.75 23.81 -14.76
N TYR A 265 18.96 24.66 -15.77
CA TYR A 265 19.62 24.29 -17.01
C TYR A 265 21.14 24.38 -16.90
N SER A 266 21.83 23.24 -16.73
CA SER A 266 23.29 23.16 -16.55
C SER A 266 24.09 23.06 -17.86
N GLY A 267 23.43 23.02 -19.03
CA GLY A 267 24.06 23.24 -20.34
C GLY A 267 24.27 22.00 -21.23
N GLU A 268 24.01 20.78 -20.74
CA GLU A 268 24.04 19.56 -21.56
C GLU A 268 22.73 18.77 -21.42
N LEU A 269 22.11 18.43 -22.55
CA LEU A 269 21.00 17.47 -22.61
C LEU A 269 21.57 16.04 -22.50
N PRO A 270 20.84 15.08 -21.92
CA PRO A 270 21.19 13.67 -22.02
C PRO A 270 21.30 13.27 -23.49
N ALA A 271 22.47 12.77 -23.90
CA ALA A 271 22.72 12.41 -25.29
C ALA A 271 21.81 11.24 -25.71
N SER A 272 21.15 11.39 -26.87
CA SER A 272 20.31 10.34 -27.43
C SER A 272 21.15 9.11 -27.76
N GLN A 273 20.89 8.00 -27.06
CA GLN A 273 21.51 6.72 -27.39
C GLN A 273 20.71 6.08 -28.53
N SER A 274 21.03 6.50 -29.75
CA SER A 274 20.48 5.90 -30.96
C SER A 274 20.94 4.44 -31.11
N GLN A 275 20.24 3.52 -30.44
CA GLN A 275 20.35 2.10 -30.75
C GLN A 275 19.86 1.89 -32.19
N ALA A 276 20.83 1.72 -33.10
CA ALA A 276 20.59 1.42 -34.49
C ALA A 276 19.87 0.06 -34.62
N LYS A 277 18.55 0.11 -34.76
CA LYS A 277 17.68 -1.05 -34.97
C LYS A 277 17.84 -1.57 -36.40
N SER A 278 18.98 -2.18 -36.71
CA SER A 278 19.19 -2.87 -37.99
C SER A 278 18.34 -4.14 -38.04
N ARG A 279 17.23 -4.06 -38.76
CA ARG A 279 16.57 -5.24 -39.29
C ARG A 279 17.48 -5.78 -40.37
N ASP A 280 17.85 -7.05 -40.31
CA ASP A 280 17.94 -7.86 -41.52
C ASP A 280 17.81 -9.35 -41.20
N LEU A 281 16.97 -10.01 -41.98
CA LEU A 281 16.69 -11.43 -41.93
C LEU A 281 16.82 -11.92 -43.38
N SER A 282 17.88 -12.67 -43.69
CA SER A 282 17.98 -13.70 -44.76
C SER A 282 19.39 -13.85 -45.33
N LEU A 283 19.81 -15.11 -45.51
CA LEU A 283 20.87 -15.60 -46.40
C LEU A 283 22.26 -14.92 -46.34
N PHE A 284 23.25 -15.64 -45.80
CA PHE A 284 24.26 -16.26 -46.67
C PHE A 284 24.82 -17.54 -46.03
N VAL A 285 24.93 -18.60 -46.83
CA VAL A 285 25.50 -19.91 -46.50
C VAL A 285 26.83 -20.06 -47.26
N LEU A 286 27.79 -20.85 -46.73
CA LEU A 286 29.18 -21.09 -47.18
C LEU A 286 30.17 -19.99 -46.74
N LEU A 287 31.10 -20.24 -45.81
CA LEU A 287 32.29 -21.09 -46.00
C LEU A 287 32.96 -21.55 -44.67
N PHE A 288 33.75 -22.63 -44.80
CA PHE A 288 34.30 -23.54 -43.78
C PHE A 288 35.32 -22.96 -42.74
N PRO A 289 35.69 -23.73 -41.68
CA PRO A 289 36.29 -23.24 -40.43
C PRO A 289 37.82 -23.36 -40.35
N ALA A 290 38.45 -22.65 -39.40
CA ALA A 290 39.77 -23.01 -38.85
C ALA A 290 40.05 -22.35 -37.48
N VAL A 291 40.79 -23.08 -36.63
CA VAL A 291 41.51 -22.62 -35.41
C VAL A 291 40.67 -22.15 -34.21
N GLY A 292 40.87 -22.78 -33.04
CA GLY A 292 40.30 -22.30 -31.77
C GLY A 292 40.39 -23.25 -30.56
N LEU A 293 40.69 -24.54 -30.76
CA LEU A 293 40.70 -25.55 -29.69
C LEU A 293 42.04 -26.32 -29.68
N ALA A 294 43.11 -25.65 -29.23
CA ALA A 294 44.46 -26.23 -29.18
C ALA A 294 45.38 -25.63 -28.09
N PHE A 295 44.84 -25.26 -26.91
CA PHE A 295 45.66 -25.00 -25.71
C PHE A 295 44.95 -25.41 -24.41
N PHE A 296 44.71 -26.71 -24.23
CA PHE A 296 44.59 -27.29 -22.88
C PHE A 296 44.86 -28.81 -22.89
N SER A 297 46.13 -29.17 -23.10
CA SER A 297 46.61 -30.53 -22.82
C SER A 297 48.10 -30.52 -22.47
N LEU A 298 48.42 -30.42 -21.19
CA LEU A 298 49.71 -30.88 -20.61
C LEU A 298 49.56 -30.89 -19.08
N GLY A 299 49.40 -32.09 -18.50
CA GLY A 299 49.40 -32.29 -17.05
C GLY A 299 48.39 -33.34 -16.52
N ILE A 300 48.92 -34.52 -16.18
CA ILE A 300 48.35 -35.55 -15.29
C ILE A 300 47.45 -36.63 -15.96
N ALA A 301 47.55 -37.86 -15.44
CA ALA A 301 47.49 -39.09 -16.24
C ALA A 301 46.31 -40.05 -15.96
N HIS A 302 45.65 -40.44 -17.05
CA HIS A 302 45.21 -41.79 -17.46
C HIS A 302 44.55 -42.84 -16.51
N SER A 303 44.23 -42.61 -15.22
CA SER A 303 43.61 -43.67 -14.38
C SER A 303 42.14 -43.50 -13.97
N GLN A 304 41.49 -42.35 -14.21
CA GLN A 304 40.10 -42.09 -13.74
C GLN A 304 39.10 -41.67 -14.84
N ARG A 305 39.36 -42.00 -16.11
CA ARG A 305 38.47 -41.64 -17.25
C ARG A 305 37.12 -42.38 -17.32
N LYS A 306 36.80 -43.30 -16.40
CA LYS A 306 35.59 -44.15 -16.47
C LYS A 306 34.39 -43.66 -15.65
N VAL A 307 34.54 -42.68 -14.76
CA VAL A 307 33.44 -42.21 -13.88
C VAL A 307 32.68 -41.03 -14.49
N VAL A 308 33.39 -40.11 -15.17
CA VAL A 308 32.78 -38.87 -15.69
C VAL A 308 31.88 -39.09 -16.92
N CYS A 309 32.10 -40.15 -17.70
CA CYS A 309 31.26 -40.47 -18.85
C CYS A 309 29.95 -41.23 -18.51
N LEU A 310 29.70 -41.57 -17.24
CA LEU A 310 28.49 -42.32 -16.85
C LEU A 310 27.37 -41.42 -16.29
N MET A 311 27.67 -40.18 -15.89
CA MET A 311 26.69 -39.24 -15.29
C MET A 311 26.02 -38.29 -16.29
N LEU A 312 26.32 -38.38 -17.59
CA LEU A 312 25.80 -37.47 -18.62
C LEU A 312 24.97 -38.15 -19.72
N SER A 313 24.59 -39.41 -19.52
CA SER A 313 23.78 -40.21 -20.47
C SER A 313 22.37 -40.57 -19.95
N LEU A 314 21.93 -39.98 -18.84
CA LEU A 314 20.65 -40.28 -18.18
C LEU A 314 19.88 -38.99 -17.86
N LEU A 315 19.44 -38.28 -18.89
CA LEU A 315 18.37 -37.26 -18.82
C LEU A 315 17.95 -36.80 -20.24
N CYS A 316 17.13 -37.61 -20.94
CA CYS A 316 16.12 -37.19 -21.94
C CYS A 316 15.39 -38.40 -22.55
N PHE A 317 14.12 -38.20 -22.95
CA PHE A 317 13.18 -39.17 -23.57
C PHE A 317 12.76 -40.37 -22.70
N SER A 318 11.46 -40.54 -22.40
CA SER A 318 10.39 -40.70 -23.40
C SER A 318 9.00 -40.42 -22.81
N GLY A 319 8.01 -40.20 -23.67
CA GLY A 319 6.62 -39.95 -23.28
C GLY A 319 5.60 -40.91 -23.90
N LEU A 320 4.46 -41.00 -23.22
CA LEU A 320 3.12 -41.43 -23.64
C LEU A 320 2.82 -42.88 -24.12
N VAL A 321 1.91 -43.49 -23.35
CA VAL A 321 0.66 -44.22 -23.74
C VAL A 321 0.75 -45.63 -24.36
N THR A 322 0.19 -46.58 -23.60
CA THR A 322 -0.94 -47.46 -24.04
C THR A 322 -1.82 -47.86 -22.84
N LEU A 323 -3.14 -48.03 -23.07
CA LEU A 323 -4.10 -48.50 -22.07
C LEU A 323 -4.10 -50.04 -21.98
N ALA A 324 -4.43 -50.61 -20.80
CA ALA A 324 -5.71 -51.32 -20.58
C ALA A 324 -5.82 -52.10 -19.23
N ALA A 325 -6.95 -51.86 -18.55
CA ALA A 325 -7.82 -52.84 -17.85
C ALA A 325 -7.39 -53.59 -16.56
N CYS A 326 -8.19 -53.32 -15.50
CA CYS A 326 -8.91 -54.28 -14.64
C CYS A 326 -8.22 -54.95 -13.42
N GLY A 327 -8.74 -54.62 -12.22
CA GLY A 327 -9.28 -55.64 -11.29
C GLY A 327 -8.58 -55.90 -9.95
N GLY A 328 -9.27 -55.55 -8.84
CA GLY A 328 -9.55 -56.50 -7.75
C GLY A 328 -8.71 -56.49 -6.44
N SER A 329 -9.43 -56.35 -5.31
CA SER A 329 -9.19 -56.97 -3.97
C SER A 329 -7.79 -56.89 -3.32
N GLY A 330 -7.57 -56.43 -2.08
CA GLY A 330 -8.36 -56.59 -0.85
C GLY A 330 -7.45 -57.06 0.31
N SER A 331 -7.84 -56.80 1.57
CA SER A 331 -7.15 -57.14 2.84
C SER A 331 -5.83 -56.40 3.16
N GLY A 332 -5.51 -56.08 4.42
CA GLY A 332 -6.31 -56.14 5.66
C GLY A 332 -5.48 -56.05 6.97
N GLY A 333 -6.00 -55.35 7.99
CA GLY A 333 -5.47 -55.31 9.37
C GLY A 333 -4.34 -54.29 9.63
N GLY A 334 -4.24 -53.65 10.81
CA GLY A 334 -5.20 -53.61 11.94
C GLY A 334 -4.57 -53.13 13.27
N GLY A 335 -5.30 -52.29 14.02
CA GLY A 335 -5.03 -51.92 15.43
C GLY A 335 -4.03 -50.76 15.65
N GLY A 336 -4.24 -49.85 16.62
CA GLY A 336 -5.41 -49.65 17.49
C GLY A 336 -5.13 -48.80 18.74
N GLY A 337 -6.11 -47.96 19.12
CA GLY A 337 -6.17 -47.24 20.41
C GLY A 337 -5.37 -45.91 20.46
N GLY A 338 -5.87 -44.84 21.07
CA GLY A 338 -7.20 -44.63 21.68
C GLY A 338 -7.20 -43.42 22.62
N GLY A 339 -8.13 -42.47 22.43
CA GLY A 339 -8.24 -41.25 23.24
C GLY A 339 -9.47 -40.44 22.84
N GLY A 340 -10.66 -40.90 23.24
CA GLY A 340 -11.93 -40.28 22.83
C GLY A 340 -12.37 -39.15 23.75
N GLY A 341 -12.51 -37.94 23.19
CA GLY A 341 -13.45 -36.91 23.66
C GLY A 341 -14.75 -37.02 22.84
N GLY A 342 -15.91 -36.84 23.47
CA GLY A 342 -17.20 -37.16 22.86
C GLY A 342 -17.61 -36.24 21.71
N GLY A 343 -17.53 -36.74 20.47
CA GLY A 343 -18.17 -36.10 19.32
C GLY A 343 -19.69 -36.19 19.43
N GLY A 344 -20.36 -35.05 19.63
CA GLY A 344 -21.79 -34.93 19.38
C GLY A 344 -22.06 -35.12 17.88
N GLY A 345 -23.05 -35.93 17.54
CA GLY A 345 -23.43 -36.19 16.14
C GLY A 345 -24.15 -34.99 15.51
N GLY A 346 -23.41 -33.92 15.25
CA GLY A 346 -23.81 -32.86 14.33
C GLY A 346 -23.86 -33.39 12.90
N ASN A 347 -24.65 -32.75 12.04
CA ASN A 347 -24.37 -32.87 10.61
C ASN A 347 -23.02 -32.20 10.33
N PRO A 348 -22.24 -32.66 9.33
CA PRO A 348 -21.11 -31.87 8.86
C PRO A 348 -21.60 -30.51 8.37
N GLY A 349 -20.77 -29.49 8.53
CA GLY A 349 -21.06 -28.16 8.02
C GLY A 349 -21.27 -28.17 6.51
N THR A 350 -21.83 -27.08 5.99
CA THR A 350 -22.23 -27.00 4.59
C THR A 350 -21.78 -25.68 3.97
N VAL A 351 -20.87 -25.76 2.99
CA VAL A 351 -20.63 -24.65 2.05
C VAL A 351 -21.95 -24.37 1.32
N LEU A 352 -22.43 -23.13 1.38
CA LEU A 352 -23.60 -22.66 0.65
C LEU A 352 -23.21 -22.19 -0.75
N TYR A 353 -22.18 -21.33 -0.82
CA TYR A 353 -21.48 -20.99 -2.06
C TYR A 353 -19.98 -20.81 -1.82
N SER A 354 -19.19 -20.96 -2.86
CA SER A 354 -17.76 -20.65 -2.91
C SER A 354 -17.36 -20.33 -4.35
N THR A 355 -16.64 -19.23 -4.56
CA THR A 355 -16.31 -18.70 -5.88
C THR A 355 -14.91 -18.09 -5.88
N TYR A 356 -14.24 -18.14 -7.04
CA TYR A 356 -13.15 -17.21 -7.33
C TYR A 356 -13.73 -15.80 -7.53
N LEU A 357 -12.85 -14.79 -7.45
CA LEU A 357 -13.13 -13.38 -7.71
C LEU A 357 -11.82 -12.74 -8.20
N GLY A 358 -11.59 -12.81 -9.52
CA GLY A 358 -10.35 -12.34 -10.13
C GLY A 358 -10.46 -12.20 -11.65
N GLY A 359 -9.54 -11.44 -12.24
CA GLY A 359 -9.36 -11.30 -13.68
C GLY A 359 -8.16 -12.11 -14.15
N THR A 360 -7.46 -11.65 -15.19
CA THR A 360 -6.36 -12.41 -15.84
C THR A 360 -4.97 -12.19 -15.23
N SER A 361 -4.85 -11.53 -14.08
CA SER A 361 -3.58 -11.19 -13.43
C SER A 361 -3.56 -11.58 -11.94
N GLU A 362 -3.13 -10.70 -11.04
CA GLU A 362 -3.05 -10.96 -9.59
C GLU A 362 -4.15 -10.18 -8.86
N ASP A 363 -4.97 -10.93 -8.13
CA ASP A 363 -6.10 -10.47 -7.34
C ASP A 363 -6.01 -11.12 -5.95
N GLU A 364 -6.02 -10.30 -4.89
CA GLU A 364 -5.91 -10.79 -3.50
C GLU A 364 -6.99 -10.13 -2.63
N GLY A 365 -7.86 -10.95 -2.00
CA GLY A 365 -8.91 -10.48 -1.09
C GLY A 365 -8.42 -10.45 0.36
N PHE A 366 -8.40 -9.26 0.97
CA PHE A 366 -7.84 -9.05 2.31
C PHE A 366 -8.89 -8.96 3.41
N ALA A 367 -10.04 -8.34 3.13
CA ALA A 367 -11.08 -8.17 4.14
C ALA A 367 -12.50 -8.36 3.59
N ILE A 368 -13.38 -8.88 4.45
CA ILE A 368 -14.79 -9.15 4.16
C ILE A 368 -15.70 -8.57 5.26
N ALA A 369 -16.81 -7.97 4.84
CA ALA A 369 -17.90 -7.53 5.70
C ALA A 369 -19.24 -7.99 5.09
N VAL A 370 -20.31 -8.02 5.89
CA VAL A 370 -21.61 -8.54 5.43
C VAL A 370 -22.74 -7.67 5.97
N ASP A 371 -23.71 -7.32 5.11
CA ASP A 371 -24.90 -6.57 5.53
C ASP A 371 -25.98 -7.46 6.16
N SER A 372 -27.04 -6.83 6.70
CA SER A 372 -28.17 -7.53 7.32
C SER A 372 -29.01 -8.38 6.36
N THR A 373 -28.81 -8.25 5.03
CA THR A 373 -29.43 -9.12 4.02
C THR A 373 -28.59 -10.37 3.74
N GLY A 374 -27.38 -10.43 4.28
CA GLY A 374 -26.41 -11.50 4.03
C GLY A 374 -25.57 -11.31 2.77
N ALA A 375 -25.56 -10.10 2.19
CA ALA A 375 -24.73 -9.78 1.03
C ALA A 375 -23.29 -9.48 1.46
N ALA A 376 -22.32 -10.14 0.83
CA ALA A 376 -20.91 -10.02 1.19
C ALA A 376 -20.24 -8.85 0.45
N TYR A 377 -19.37 -8.14 1.14
CA TYR A 377 -18.57 -7.02 0.65
C TYR A 377 -17.10 -7.36 0.85
N VAL A 378 -16.32 -7.35 -0.21
CA VAL A 378 -14.90 -7.75 -0.20
C VAL A 378 -14.04 -6.60 -0.72
N THR A 379 -12.91 -6.37 -0.06
CA THR A 379 -11.85 -5.46 -0.51
C THR A 379 -10.52 -6.18 -0.60
N GLY A 380 -9.60 -5.61 -1.38
CA GLY A 380 -8.26 -6.15 -1.54
C GLY A 380 -7.42 -5.30 -2.48
N LYS A 381 -6.44 -5.93 -3.16
CA LYS A 381 -5.67 -5.33 -4.25
C LYS A 381 -5.88 -6.12 -5.55
N THR A 382 -5.73 -5.45 -6.69
CA THR A 382 -5.84 -6.05 -8.03
C THR A 382 -4.98 -5.33 -9.04
N ASN A 383 -4.32 -6.07 -9.94
CA ASN A 383 -3.70 -5.52 -11.16
C ASN A 383 -4.41 -6.02 -12.45
N SER A 384 -5.54 -6.71 -12.31
CA SER A 384 -6.34 -7.26 -13.40
C SER A 384 -7.17 -6.19 -14.11
N LEU A 385 -6.92 -5.95 -15.40
CA LEU A 385 -7.69 -4.99 -16.24
C LEU A 385 -9.16 -5.41 -16.48
N ASP A 386 -9.48 -6.68 -16.24
CA ASP A 386 -10.73 -7.36 -16.53
C ASP A 386 -11.46 -7.89 -15.28
N PHE A 387 -11.15 -7.34 -14.09
CA PHE A 387 -11.77 -7.74 -12.83
C PHE A 387 -13.31 -7.86 -12.92
N PRO A 388 -13.92 -8.92 -12.35
CA PRO A 388 -15.33 -9.25 -12.57
C PRO A 388 -16.29 -8.11 -12.25
N SER A 389 -17.08 -7.70 -13.25
CA SER A 389 -18.14 -6.68 -13.17
C SER A 389 -17.69 -5.23 -12.85
N ALA A 390 -16.39 -4.93 -12.94
CA ALA A 390 -15.87 -3.63 -12.55
C ALA A 390 -16.41 -2.48 -13.40
N SER A 391 -16.90 -1.44 -12.72
CA SER A 391 -17.50 -0.23 -13.30
C SER A 391 -16.50 0.66 -14.02
N ASN A 392 -15.27 0.71 -13.51
CA ASN A 392 -14.14 1.49 -14.02
C ASN A 392 -13.01 0.54 -14.50
N ALA A 393 -11.81 1.08 -14.74
CA ALA A 393 -10.58 0.31 -14.98
C ALA A 393 -9.53 0.73 -13.93
N PRO A 394 -8.53 -0.11 -13.61
CA PRO A 394 -7.46 0.27 -12.70
C PRO A 394 -6.63 1.42 -13.30
N PHE A 395 -5.97 2.18 -12.43
CA PHE A 395 -5.25 3.41 -12.74
C PHE A 395 -3.72 3.24 -12.64
N GLY A 396 -3.24 2.20 -11.97
CA GLY A 396 -1.83 1.99 -11.63
C GLY A 396 -1.34 0.56 -11.85
N ASN A 397 -0.43 0.12 -10.98
CA ASN A 397 0.01 -1.28 -10.95
C ASN A 397 -1.02 -2.12 -10.21
N PHE A 398 -1.14 -1.93 -8.89
CA PHE A 398 -2.22 -2.48 -8.08
C PHE A 398 -3.13 -1.33 -7.64
N ASP A 399 -4.42 -1.51 -7.82
CA ASP A 399 -5.45 -0.63 -7.27
C ASP A 399 -6.29 -1.40 -6.24
N VAL A 400 -6.98 -0.67 -5.37
CA VAL A 400 -7.96 -1.26 -4.44
C VAL A 400 -9.16 -1.73 -5.24
N PHE A 401 -9.59 -2.99 -5.13
CA PHE A 401 -10.94 -3.36 -5.56
C PHE A 401 -11.90 -3.31 -4.38
N VAL A 402 -13.17 -3.00 -4.67
CA VAL A 402 -14.29 -3.19 -3.74
C VAL A 402 -15.41 -3.87 -4.50
N ALA A 403 -15.88 -5.03 -4.03
CA ALA A 403 -16.94 -5.82 -4.66
C ALA A 403 -18.06 -6.18 -3.68
N LYS A 404 -19.32 -6.07 -4.12
CA LYS A 404 -20.50 -6.58 -3.39
C LYS A 404 -21.09 -7.80 -4.10
N LEU A 405 -21.18 -8.93 -3.43
CA LEU A 405 -21.81 -10.15 -3.91
C LEU A 405 -23.24 -10.28 -3.33
N SER A 406 -24.16 -10.87 -4.10
CA SER A 406 -25.52 -11.17 -3.61
C SER A 406 -25.51 -12.20 -2.48
N PRO A 407 -26.56 -12.27 -1.62
CA PRO A 407 -26.58 -13.16 -0.45
C PRO A 407 -26.46 -14.67 -0.75
N ASP A 408 -26.71 -15.05 -2.00
CA ASP A 408 -26.62 -16.41 -2.55
C ASP A 408 -25.32 -16.65 -3.35
N GLY A 409 -24.46 -15.63 -3.49
CA GLY A 409 -23.22 -15.69 -4.27
C GLY A 409 -23.39 -15.71 -5.79
N SER A 410 -24.62 -15.67 -6.32
CA SER A 410 -24.90 -15.87 -7.76
C SER A 410 -24.59 -14.66 -8.65
N SER A 411 -24.40 -13.48 -8.05
CA SER A 411 -24.15 -12.23 -8.76
C SER A 411 -23.22 -11.29 -8.00
N ILE A 412 -22.50 -10.44 -8.75
CA ILE A 412 -21.80 -9.27 -8.21
C ILE A 412 -22.72 -8.08 -8.48
N ALA A 413 -23.21 -7.45 -7.41
CA ALA A 413 -24.13 -6.31 -7.47
C ALA A 413 -23.40 -5.04 -7.97
N TYR A 414 -22.18 -4.84 -7.50
CA TYR A 414 -21.21 -3.90 -8.07
C TYR A 414 -19.79 -4.38 -7.79
N SER A 415 -18.85 -3.95 -8.62
CA SER A 415 -17.45 -3.83 -8.21
C SER A 415 -16.84 -2.55 -8.82
N THR A 416 -15.84 -1.99 -8.15
CA THR A 416 -15.12 -0.79 -8.58
C THR A 416 -13.67 -0.83 -8.12
N TYR A 417 -12.84 0.01 -8.73
CA TYR A 417 -11.50 0.31 -8.27
C TYR A 417 -11.48 1.63 -7.47
N ILE A 418 -10.52 1.76 -6.55
CA ILE A 418 -10.11 3.03 -5.92
C ILE A 418 -8.57 3.05 -5.94
N GLY A 419 -7.98 4.04 -6.60
CA GLY A 419 -6.53 4.15 -6.69
C GLY A 419 -6.06 5.16 -7.73
N GLY A 420 -4.74 5.26 -7.88
CA GLY A 420 -4.06 6.19 -8.78
C GLY A 420 -2.92 5.52 -9.54
N GLY A 421 -1.92 6.29 -9.97
CA GLY A 421 -0.86 5.78 -10.85
C GLY A 421 0.22 4.92 -10.19
N SER A 422 0.07 4.50 -8.93
CA SER A 422 1.05 3.71 -8.17
C SER A 422 0.42 2.42 -7.63
N GLU A 423 0.92 1.91 -6.50
CA GLU A 423 0.38 0.73 -5.82
C GLU A 423 -0.49 1.20 -4.64
N ASP A 424 -1.75 0.75 -4.66
CA ASP A 424 -2.78 1.07 -3.69
C ASP A 424 -3.49 -0.23 -3.25
N SER A 425 -3.75 -0.39 -1.96
CA SER A 425 -4.25 -1.64 -1.35
C SER A 425 -5.30 -1.34 -0.29
N GLY A 426 -6.46 -2.01 -0.34
CA GLY A 426 -7.51 -1.91 0.67
C GLY A 426 -7.42 -3.06 1.65
N SER A 427 -6.79 -2.82 2.80
CA SER A 427 -6.56 -3.82 3.85
C SER A 427 -7.82 -4.21 4.63
N ALA A 428 -8.79 -3.30 4.77
CA ALA A 428 -9.92 -3.47 5.68
C ALA A 428 -11.25 -2.96 5.11
N ILE A 429 -12.37 -3.62 5.43
CA ILE A 429 -13.72 -3.18 5.06
C ILE A 429 -14.72 -3.35 6.20
N ALA A 430 -15.62 -2.38 6.36
CA ALA A 430 -16.79 -2.44 7.24
C ALA A 430 -18.02 -1.90 6.50
N VAL A 431 -19.24 -2.25 6.94
CA VAL A 431 -20.49 -1.89 6.26
C VAL A 431 -21.51 -1.35 7.25
N ASP A 432 -22.17 -0.23 6.91
CA ASP A 432 -23.26 0.32 7.73
C ASP A 432 -24.63 -0.30 7.43
N SER A 433 -25.62 -0.02 8.28
CA SER A 433 -27.00 -0.53 8.13
C SER A 433 -27.74 -0.03 6.89
N ASN A 434 -27.20 0.95 6.15
CA ASN A 434 -27.73 1.40 4.86
C ASN A 434 -27.05 0.67 3.67
N GLY A 435 -26.12 -0.24 3.94
CA GLY A 435 -25.35 -0.95 2.93
C GLY A 435 -24.23 -0.12 2.29
N ASN A 436 -23.77 0.96 2.94
CA ASN A 436 -22.59 1.68 2.49
C ASN A 436 -21.32 0.95 2.96
N ALA A 437 -20.33 0.82 2.10
CA ALA A 437 -19.04 0.23 2.44
C ALA A 437 -18.04 1.29 2.88
N PHE A 438 -17.27 1.02 3.93
CA PHE A 438 -16.16 1.82 4.42
C PHE A 438 -14.89 1.01 4.26
N VAL A 439 -13.90 1.55 3.56
CA VAL A 439 -12.67 0.84 3.20
C VAL A 439 -11.47 1.58 3.77
N GLY A 440 -10.63 0.86 4.51
CA GLY A 440 -9.33 1.30 4.99
C GLY A 440 -8.22 0.64 4.20
N GLY A 441 -7.08 1.32 4.05
CA GLY A 441 -5.92 0.73 3.40
C GLY A 441 -4.71 1.66 3.34
N GLY A 442 -3.78 1.34 2.44
CA GLY A 442 -2.57 2.11 2.17
C GLY A 442 -2.43 2.47 0.69
N THR A 443 -1.90 3.66 0.42
CA THR A 443 -1.71 4.19 -0.93
C THR A 443 -0.29 4.74 -1.12
N LYS A 444 0.30 4.53 -2.31
CA LYS A 444 1.55 5.16 -2.76
C LYS A 444 1.31 6.22 -3.85
N SER A 445 0.06 6.41 -4.25
CA SER A 445 -0.41 7.30 -5.32
C SER A 445 -0.66 8.74 -4.84
N SER A 446 0.04 9.76 -5.38
CA SER A 446 -0.34 11.16 -5.13
C SER A 446 -1.72 11.52 -5.66
N ALA A 447 -2.06 10.96 -6.81
CA ALA A 447 -3.35 11.11 -7.47
C ALA A 447 -4.43 10.14 -6.94
N PHE A 448 -4.27 9.57 -5.73
CA PHE A 448 -5.30 8.74 -5.12
C PHE A 448 -6.59 9.55 -4.91
N PRO A 449 -7.78 8.99 -5.18
CA PRO A 449 -9.05 9.69 -5.03
C PRO A 449 -9.22 10.23 -3.62
N HIS A 450 -9.56 11.51 -3.51
CA HIS A 450 -9.85 12.18 -2.24
C HIS A 450 -11.02 13.16 -2.41
N THR A 451 -11.55 13.65 -1.30
CA THR A 451 -12.72 14.52 -1.29
C THR A 451 -12.42 15.85 -0.62
N VAL A 452 -12.85 16.95 -1.24
CA VAL A 452 -12.61 18.29 -0.70
C VAL A 452 -13.35 18.47 0.63
N GLY A 453 -12.66 18.96 1.66
CA GLY A 453 -13.23 19.24 2.99
C GLY A 453 -13.14 18.09 4.00
N VAL A 454 -12.52 16.96 3.64
CA VAL A 454 -12.18 15.89 4.60
C VAL A 454 -10.96 16.24 5.47
N VAL A 455 -10.70 15.45 6.52
CA VAL A 455 -9.63 15.69 7.50
C VAL A 455 -8.23 15.80 6.89
N GLN A 456 -7.91 15.02 5.85
CA GLN A 456 -6.70 15.21 5.04
C GLN A 456 -7.03 14.98 3.56
N GLY A 457 -7.21 16.07 2.83
CA GLY A 457 -7.52 16.07 1.39
C GLY A 457 -6.30 16.13 0.47
N ALA A 458 -5.11 15.71 0.91
CA ALA A 458 -3.91 15.66 0.06
C ALA A 458 -2.94 14.57 0.49
N PHE A 459 -2.41 13.82 -0.48
CA PHE A 459 -1.26 12.94 -0.29
C PHE A 459 -0.04 13.83 0.01
N GLY A 460 0.59 13.61 1.17
CA GLY A 460 1.73 14.43 1.62
C GLY A 460 3.01 14.18 0.81
N SER A 461 4.17 14.52 1.39
CA SER A 461 5.46 14.05 0.84
C SER A 461 5.79 12.60 1.24
N ALA A 462 4.88 11.91 1.94
CA ALA A 462 5.04 10.55 2.44
C ALA A 462 5.37 9.56 1.31
N SER A 463 6.07 8.48 1.68
CA SER A 463 6.31 7.35 0.77
C SER A 463 5.09 6.44 0.62
N GLN A 464 4.26 6.38 1.68
CA GLN A 464 2.96 5.73 1.71
C GLN A 464 2.08 6.46 2.73
N SER A 465 0.79 6.65 2.43
CA SER A 465 -0.20 7.15 3.38
C SER A 465 -1.32 6.14 3.57
N GLY A 466 -1.91 6.10 4.77
CA GLY A 466 -3.17 5.41 4.97
C GLY A 466 -4.29 6.17 4.27
N PHE A 467 -5.42 5.50 4.03
CA PHE A 467 -6.65 6.15 3.61
C PHE A 467 -7.86 5.55 4.31
N ALA A 468 -8.93 6.34 4.37
CA ALA A 468 -10.27 5.87 4.69
C ALA A 468 -11.25 6.41 3.65
N ALA A 469 -11.96 5.49 2.99
CA ALA A 469 -12.94 5.79 1.94
C ALA A 469 -14.32 5.27 2.31
N LYS A 470 -15.37 5.89 1.75
CA LYS A 470 -16.75 5.41 1.81
C LYS A 470 -17.32 5.30 0.41
N LEU A 471 -17.95 4.16 0.12
CA LEU A 471 -18.77 3.93 -1.05
C LEU A 471 -20.23 3.85 -0.62
N ASP A 472 -21.15 4.36 -1.44
CA ASP A 472 -22.58 4.15 -1.20
C ASP A 472 -23.02 2.72 -1.57
N SER A 473 -24.29 2.41 -1.34
CA SER A 473 -24.88 1.11 -1.66
C SER A 473 -24.90 0.75 -3.16
N SER A 474 -24.58 1.69 -4.06
CA SER A 474 -24.37 1.45 -5.49
C SER A 474 -22.92 1.16 -5.88
N GLY A 475 -21.98 1.31 -4.94
CA GLY A 475 -20.54 1.24 -5.20
C GLY A 475 -19.92 2.56 -5.69
N SER A 476 -20.64 3.68 -5.57
CA SER A 476 -20.11 5.00 -5.94
C SER A 476 -19.33 5.62 -4.78
N LEU A 477 -18.15 6.18 -5.04
CA LEU A 477 -17.32 6.82 -4.01
C LEU A 477 -18.01 8.09 -3.45
N VAL A 478 -18.31 8.09 -2.16
CA VAL A 478 -18.95 9.18 -1.42
C VAL A 478 -17.91 10.11 -0.81
N PHE A 479 -16.90 9.55 -0.14
CA PHE A 479 -15.73 10.29 0.30
C PHE A 479 -14.46 9.43 0.27
N SER A 480 -13.31 10.08 0.23
CA SER A 480 -12.02 9.49 0.57
C SER A 480 -11.13 10.55 1.25
N THR A 481 -10.43 10.15 2.32
CA THR A 481 -9.45 10.96 3.05
C THR A 481 -8.15 10.19 3.22
N PHE A 482 -7.03 10.90 3.20
CA PHE A 482 -5.76 10.35 3.68
C PHE A 482 -5.75 10.30 5.22
N LEU A 483 -4.86 9.44 5.73
CA LEU A 483 -4.55 9.24 7.14
C LEU A 483 -3.04 8.96 7.26
N GLY A 484 -2.27 10.01 7.52
CA GLY A 484 -0.81 9.87 7.61
C GLY A 484 -0.05 11.16 7.86
N GLY A 485 1.27 10.99 7.96
CA GLY A 485 2.24 12.07 7.98
C GLY A 485 2.37 12.81 6.65
N THR A 486 2.97 14.01 6.69
CA THR A 486 3.27 14.78 5.47
C THR A 486 4.76 14.93 5.17
N ASN A 487 5.67 14.40 6.01
CA ASN A 487 7.11 14.49 5.75
C ASN A 487 7.57 13.49 4.68
N SER A 488 8.70 13.78 4.06
CA SER A 488 9.33 12.88 3.08
C SER A 488 9.87 11.63 3.77
N GLY A 489 9.49 10.46 3.24
CA GLY A 489 9.88 9.15 3.77
C GLY A 489 8.99 8.61 4.88
N ASP A 490 8.02 9.40 5.40
CA ASP A 490 7.01 8.87 6.31
C ASP A 490 6.24 7.73 5.63
N THR A 491 5.84 6.73 6.43
CA THR A 491 4.91 5.66 6.07
C THR A 491 3.72 5.72 7.02
N SER A 492 2.53 5.51 6.48
CA SER A 492 1.32 5.22 7.25
C SER A 492 0.44 4.29 6.42
N VAL A 493 -0.33 3.43 7.09
CA VAL A 493 -1.27 2.49 6.48
C VAL A 493 -2.45 2.32 7.42
N VAL A 494 -3.67 2.12 6.91
CA VAL A 494 -4.82 1.70 7.72
C VAL A 494 -4.96 0.19 7.54
N ASP A 495 -4.81 -0.55 8.63
CA ASP A 495 -4.83 -2.02 8.67
C ASP A 495 -6.18 -2.55 9.15
N GLY A 496 -6.90 -1.79 9.98
CA GLY A 496 -8.23 -2.15 10.50
C GLY A 496 -9.24 -1.01 10.40
N ILE A 497 -10.51 -1.35 10.11
CA ILE A 497 -11.64 -0.41 10.08
C ILE A 497 -12.88 -0.99 10.73
N ALA A 498 -13.58 -0.18 11.52
CA ALA A 498 -14.90 -0.48 12.09
C ALA A 498 -15.82 0.74 11.97
N VAL A 499 -17.14 0.54 12.01
CA VAL A 499 -18.13 1.63 11.88
C VAL A 499 -19.29 1.44 12.83
N ASP A 500 -19.77 2.53 13.43
CA ASP A 500 -21.00 2.58 14.20
C ASP A 500 -21.92 3.72 13.71
N SER A 501 -23.00 4.01 14.42
CA SER A 501 -23.93 5.09 14.08
C SER A 501 -23.40 6.52 14.32
N THR A 502 -22.15 6.65 14.80
CA THR A 502 -21.54 7.91 15.25
C THR A 502 -20.23 8.26 14.54
N GLY A 503 -19.50 7.26 14.05
CA GLY A 503 -18.23 7.47 13.38
C GLY A 503 -17.60 6.23 12.74
N VAL A 504 -16.47 6.47 12.08
CA VAL A 504 -15.62 5.45 11.44
C VAL A 504 -14.33 5.35 12.25
N TYR A 505 -14.03 4.16 12.72
CA TYR A 505 -12.86 3.85 13.55
C TYR A 505 -11.80 3.22 12.67
N VAL A 506 -10.58 3.72 12.74
CA VAL A 506 -9.46 3.29 11.90
C VAL A 506 -8.20 3.11 12.75
N VAL A 507 -7.49 2.03 12.50
CA VAL A 507 -6.21 1.71 13.13
C VAL A 507 -5.20 1.27 12.07
N GLY A 508 -3.92 1.37 12.41
CA GLY A 508 -2.83 0.92 11.56
C GLY A 508 -1.47 1.38 12.08
N GLY A 509 -0.41 1.11 11.32
CA GLY A 509 0.94 1.58 11.61
C GLY A 509 1.27 2.98 11.08
N THR A 510 2.10 3.74 11.81
CA THR A 510 2.73 4.99 11.32
C THR A 510 4.17 5.16 11.80
N SER A 511 5.06 5.61 10.90
CA SER A 511 6.41 6.11 11.23
C SER A 511 6.48 7.63 11.33
N SER A 512 5.37 8.34 11.09
CA SER A 512 5.37 9.80 11.07
C SER A 512 5.50 10.39 12.46
N THR A 513 6.36 11.40 12.59
CA THR A 513 6.40 12.26 13.78
C THR A 513 5.31 13.34 13.80
N ILE A 514 4.57 13.50 12.69
CA ILE A 514 3.53 14.51 12.49
C ILE A 514 2.20 13.92 12.01
N PHE A 515 1.91 12.66 12.37
CA PHE A 515 0.59 12.06 12.19
C PHE A 515 -0.48 12.95 12.85
N PRO A 516 -1.65 13.16 12.22
CA PRO A 516 -2.70 14.03 12.76
C PRO A 516 -3.21 13.48 14.08
N THR A 517 -3.07 14.23 15.18
CA THR A 517 -3.60 13.89 16.50
C THR A 517 -4.50 14.99 17.04
N THR A 518 -5.44 14.63 17.92
CA THR A 518 -6.36 15.58 18.56
C THR A 518 -5.85 16.02 19.93
N ALA A 519 -6.16 17.26 20.32
CA ALA A 519 -5.82 17.75 21.66
C ALA A 519 -6.50 16.89 22.75
N GLY A 520 -5.74 16.44 23.74
CA GLY A 520 -6.23 15.55 24.80
C GLY A 520 -6.31 14.07 24.45
N ALA A 521 -5.82 13.65 23.27
CA ALA A 521 -5.62 12.24 22.94
C ALA A 521 -4.60 11.56 23.87
N LEU A 522 -4.66 10.22 23.97
CA LEU A 522 -3.77 9.38 24.77
C LEU A 522 -2.27 9.68 24.50
N GLN A 523 -1.88 9.81 23.23
CA GLN A 523 -0.54 10.19 22.80
C GLN A 523 -0.63 11.14 21.59
N THR A 524 -0.11 12.36 21.74
CA THR A 524 -0.09 13.41 20.70
C THR A 524 1.27 13.54 19.99
N SER A 525 2.19 12.61 20.20
CA SER A 525 3.53 12.60 19.60
C SER A 525 4.03 11.17 19.52
N LEU A 526 4.76 10.85 18.45
CA LEU A 526 5.41 9.56 18.28
C LEU A 526 6.43 9.33 19.39
N ILE A 527 6.33 8.17 20.03
CA ILE A 527 7.35 7.61 20.93
C ILE A 527 7.97 6.43 20.17
N GLY A 528 9.27 6.20 20.32
CA GLY A 528 9.97 5.13 19.57
C GLY A 528 10.26 5.51 18.11
N THR A 529 10.20 4.52 17.22
CA THR A 529 10.47 4.69 15.77
C THR A 529 9.21 4.59 14.92
N ASN A 530 8.26 3.76 15.34
CA ASN A 530 6.98 3.49 14.70
C ASN A 530 5.97 3.24 15.81
N ALA A 531 4.73 3.67 15.63
CA ALA A 531 3.64 3.35 16.56
C ALA A 531 2.38 2.93 15.80
N GLY A 532 1.50 2.23 16.49
CA GLY A 532 0.12 2.14 16.06
C GLY A 532 -0.51 3.54 16.12
N PHE A 533 -1.61 3.73 15.39
CA PHE A 533 -2.52 4.85 15.62
C PHE A 533 -3.95 4.34 15.81
N VAL A 534 -4.76 5.16 16.47
CA VAL A 534 -6.20 4.93 16.63
C VAL A 534 -6.91 6.25 16.39
N SER A 535 -7.75 6.30 15.37
CA SER A 535 -8.55 7.50 15.03
C SER A 535 -10.03 7.16 14.91
N LYS A 536 -10.89 8.06 15.39
CA LYS A 536 -12.33 8.07 15.11
C LYS A 536 -12.63 9.27 14.22
N LEU A 537 -13.07 9.02 12.99
CA LEU A 537 -13.61 10.02 12.07
C LEU A 537 -15.12 10.17 12.31
N ASN A 538 -15.68 11.35 12.03
CA ASN A 538 -17.13 11.46 11.85
C ASN A 538 -17.57 10.75 10.55
N LEU A 539 -18.87 10.46 10.41
CA LEU A 539 -19.43 9.71 9.27
C LEU A 539 -19.28 10.38 7.88
N THR A 540 -18.74 11.59 7.82
CA THR A 540 -18.42 12.33 6.59
C THR A 540 -16.91 12.56 6.39
N ALA A 541 -16.07 12.00 7.29
CA ALA A 541 -14.63 12.22 7.36
C ALA A 541 -14.17 13.70 7.35
N THR A 542 -15.01 14.64 7.79
CA THR A 542 -14.71 16.09 7.83
C THR A 542 -14.07 16.55 9.14
N ALA A 543 -14.12 15.72 10.19
CA ALA A 543 -13.45 15.97 11.46
C ALA A 543 -13.07 14.64 12.14
N PHE A 544 -11.96 14.66 12.89
CA PHE A 544 -11.67 13.65 13.90
C PHE A 544 -12.56 13.92 15.13
N GLY A 545 -13.22 12.88 15.64
CA GLY A 545 -13.71 12.84 17.01
C GLY A 545 -12.54 12.70 17.98
N TYR A 546 -11.61 11.81 17.67
CA TYR A 546 -10.27 11.75 18.28
C TYR A 546 -9.25 11.14 17.29
N SER A 547 -7.97 11.40 17.53
CA SER A 547 -6.86 10.71 16.86
C SER A 547 -5.62 10.69 17.76
N SER A 548 -5.00 9.53 17.91
CA SER A 548 -3.89 9.27 18.83
C SER A 548 -2.87 8.33 18.21
N TYR A 549 -1.60 8.47 18.61
CA TYR A 549 -0.66 7.34 18.55
C TYR A 549 -1.01 6.30 19.64
N LEU A 550 -0.49 5.09 19.47
CA LEU A 550 -0.54 3.99 20.42
C LEU A 550 0.78 3.20 20.30
N GLY A 551 1.74 3.49 21.18
CA GLY A 551 3.03 2.80 21.22
C GLY A 551 3.88 3.15 22.44
N GLY A 552 5.07 2.59 22.51
CA GLY A 552 6.07 2.82 23.55
C GLY A 552 7.42 3.23 22.95
N SER A 553 8.52 2.74 23.53
CA SER A 553 9.87 3.21 23.23
C SER A 553 10.51 2.62 21.96
N THR A 554 9.85 1.73 21.23
CA THR A 554 10.44 1.02 20.07
C THR A 554 9.52 1.04 18.85
N GLY A 555 9.20 -0.12 18.26
CA GLY A 555 8.22 -0.25 17.19
C GLY A 555 6.95 -0.89 17.74
N ASP A 556 5.78 -0.36 17.34
CA ASP A 556 4.47 -0.89 17.70
C ASP A 556 3.54 -0.74 16.50
N PHE A 557 2.62 -1.69 16.30
CA PHE A 557 1.69 -1.70 15.16
C PHE A 557 0.29 -2.14 15.62
N ALA A 558 -0.75 -1.43 15.19
CA ALA A 558 -2.14 -1.79 15.49
C ALA A 558 -2.77 -2.46 14.27
N ALA A 559 -3.13 -3.74 14.36
CA ALA A 559 -3.56 -4.54 13.23
C ALA A 559 -5.08 -4.49 12.98
N ALA A 560 -5.88 -4.59 14.04
CA ALA A 560 -7.34 -4.70 13.92
C ALA A 560 -8.09 -3.90 15.00
N VAL A 561 -9.33 -3.51 14.66
CA VAL A 561 -10.23 -2.76 15.53
C VAL A 561 -11.65 -3.29 15.47
N ALA A 562 -12.30 -3.37 16.63
CA ALA A 562 -13.73 -3.60 16.80
C ALA A 562 -14.34 -2.48 17.66
N VAL A 563 -15.66 -2.32 17.61
CA VAL A 563 -16.39 -1.29 18.37
C VAL A 563 -17.60 -1.90 19.08
N ASP A 564 -17.82 -1.53 20.34
CA ASP A 564 -18.99 -1.97 21.12
C ASP A 564 -20.17 -0.98 21.03
N SER A 565 -21.32 -1.37 21.59
CA SER A 565 -22.50 -0.50 21.66
C SER A 565 -22.31 0.75 22.55
N SER A 566 -21.24 0.77 23.36
CA SER A 566 -20.80 1.92 24.16
C SER A 566 -19.85 2.86 23.40
N GLN A 567 -19.61 2.62 22.10
CA GLN A 567 -18.70 3.38 21.23
C GLN A 567 -17.20 3.28 21.60
N GLN A 568 -16.81 2.31 22.42
CA GLN A 568 -15.42 2.04 22.78
C GLN A 568 -14.70 1.30 21.65
N ALA A 569 -13.47 1.71 21.34
CA ALA A 569 -12.66 1.04 20.32
C ALA A 569 -11.75 -0.01 20.96
N TYR A 570 -11.91 -1.25 20.56
CA TYR A 570 -11.13 -2.40 20.99
C TYR A 570 -10.06 -2.66 19.94
N VAL A 571 -8.79 -2.51 20.30
CA VAL A 571 -7.65 -2.56 19.37
C VAL A 571 -6.69 -3.67 19.77
N THR A 572 -6.23 -4.44 18.78
CA THR A 572 -5.13 -5.40 18.93
C THR A 572 -4.02 -5.13 17.92
N GLY A 573 -2.87 -5.75 18.14
CA GLY A 573 -1.67 -5.59 17.34
C GLY A 573 -0.47 -6.21 18.03
N GLU A 574 0.72 -5.77 17.64
CA GLU A 574 2.00 -6.18 18.21
C GLU A 574 2.78 -5.02 18.81
N THR A 575 3.59 -5.33 19.83
CA THR A 575 4.47 -4.36 20.49
C THR A 575 5.84 -4.94 20.80
N PHE A 576 6.89 -4.27 20.31
CA PHE A 576 8.28 -4.51 20.72
C PHE A 576 8.68 -3.65 21.94
N SER A 577 7.72 -2.91 22.51
CA SER A 577 7.97 -1.88 23.52
C SER A 577 7.67 -2.38 24.93
N ALA A 578 8.71 -2.60 25.74
CA ALA A 578 8.54 -2.84 27.19
C ALA A 578 7.93 -1.65 27.97
N THR A 579 7.67 -0.54 27.29
CA THR A 579 7.04 0.69 27.79
C THR A 579 5.69 0.98 27.11
N PHE A 580 5.09 0.00 26.43
CA PHE A 580 3.74 0.10 25.86
C PHE A 580 2.73 0.53 26.95
N PRO A 581 1.76 1.42 26.63
CA PRO A 581 0.87 2.01 27.62
C PRO A 581 -0.15 1.00 28.16
N THR A 582 0.21 0.28 29.24
CA THR A 582 -0.70 -0.60 30.00
C THR A 582 -1.42 0.14 31.12
N THR A 583 -2.56 -0.39 31.56
CA THR A 583 -3.34 0.15 32.69
C THR A 583 -3.10 -0.63 33.98
N ALA A 584 -3.20 0.04 35.13
CA ALA A 584 -3.13 -0.63 36.43
C ALA A 584 -4.25 -1.67 36.58
N GLY A 585 -3.90 -2.89 37.00
CA GLY A 585 -4.85 -4.01 37.13
C GLY A 585 -5.15 -4.76 35.83
N ALA A 586 -4.47 -4.44 34.72
CA ALA A 586 -4.47 -5.25 33.51
C ALA A 586 -3.84 -6.63 33.73
N PHE A 587 -4.21 -7.59 32.90
CA PHE A 587 -3.80 -9.00 32.97
C PHE A 587 -2.27 -9.17 32.93
N GLN A 588 -1.60 -8.51 31.97
CA GLN A 588 -0.15 -8.39 31.91
C GLN A 588 0.23 -6.90 31.78
N THR A 589 0.76 -6.32 32.86
CA THR A 589 1.28 -4.93 32.90
C THR A 589 2.74 -4.81 32.47
N SER A 590 3.37 -5.92 32.10
CA SER A 590 4.75 -5.99 31.62
C SER A 590 4.87 -7.20 30.70
N CYS A 591 5.42 -7.01 29.51
CA CYS A 591 5.72 -8.11 28.60
C CYS A 591 6.84 -8.98 29.15
N VAL A 592 6.89 -10.22 28.65
CA VAL A 592 7.91 -11.19 29.07
C VAL A 592 9.21 -10.98 28.30
N SER A 593 9.13 -10.69 26.99
CA SER A 593 10.31 -10.52 26.14
C SER A 593 10.10 -9.53 24.97
N CYS A 594 9.69 -8.29 25.20
CA CYS A 594 9.54 -7.30 24.12
C CYS A 594 10.83 -6.97 23.31
N THR A 595 12.04 -7.28 23.82
CA THR A 595 13.29 -6.79 23.22
C THR A 595 13.78 -7.65 22.06
N GLY A 596 13.20 -7.45 20.89
CA GLY A 596 13.55 -8.17 19.65
C GLY A 596 12.61 -9.33 19.30
N THR A 597 11.66 -9.61 20.17
CA THR A 597 10.46 -10.44 19.96
C THR A 597 9.27 -9.58 20.39
N PRO A 598 8.18 -9.48 19.62
CA PRO A 598 7.01 -8.73 20.04
C PRO A 598 6.10 -9.59 20.92
N ASP A 599 5.39 -8.95 21.86
CA ASP A 599 4.19 -9.51 22.49
C ASP A 599 2.96 -8.93 21.76
N ALA A 600 1.84 -9.65 21.73
CA ALA A 600 0.57 -9.05 21.29
C ALA A 600 0.07 -8.06 22.36
N PHE A 601 -0.83 -7.14 21.99
CA PHE A 601 -1.52 -6.29 22.95
C PHE A 601 -3.03 -6.26 22.74
N VAL A 602 -3.75 -5.86 23.79
CA VAL A 602 -5.17 -5.51 23.72
C VAL A 602 -5.40 -4.20 24.46
N ALA A 603 -5.86 -3.18 23.73
CA ALA A 603 -6.10 -1.83 24.23
C ALA A 603 -7.54 -1.39 23.93
N VAL A 604 -8.28 -1.00 24.96
CA VAL A 604 -9.67 -0.53 24.82
C VAL A 604 -9.73 0.96 25.11
N PHE A 605 -10.06 1.75 24.10
CA PHE A 605 -10.18 3.20 24.19
C PHE A 605 -11.56 3.60 24.71
N LYS A 606 -11.59 4.63 25.55
CA LYS A 606 -12.82 5.34 25.89
C LYS A 606 -13.46 5.91 24.61
N ALA A 607 -14.79 6.01 24.60
CA ALA A 607 -15.54 6.53 23.46
C ALA A 607 -15.14 7.96 23.01
N ASP A 608 -14.54 8.75 23.92
CA ASP A 608 -14.02 10.10 23.66
C ASP A 608 -12.54 10.16 23.26
N GLY A 609 -11.82 9.03 23.28
CA GLY A 609 -10.39 8.97 22.95
C GLY A 609 -9.44 9.61 23.97
N THR A 610 -9.94 10.09 25.12
CA THR A 610 -9.13 10.78 26.15
C THR A 610 -8.25 9.84 26.97
N GLY A 611 -8.34 8.54 26.72
CA GLY A 611 -7.52 7.52 27.33
C GLY A 611 -8.12 6.13 27.20
N LEU A 612 -7.55 5.20 27.96
CA LEU A 612 -7.90 3.79 27.94
C LEU A 612 -8.92 3.46 29.04
N VAL A 613 -9.77 2.48 28.77
CA VAL A 613 -10.56 1.75 29.77
C VAL A 613 -9.68 0.65 30.38
N TYR A 614 -9.01 -0.12 29.52
CA TYR A 614 -7.85 -0.92 29.90
C TYR A 614 -6.85 -1.04 28.75
N SER A 615 -5.62 -1.47 29.06
CA SER A 615 -4.63 -1.92 28.09
C SER A 615 -3.68 -2.92 28.73
N THR A 616 -3.40 -4.02 28.02
CA THR A 616 -2.60 -5.16 28.48
C THR A 616 -1.69 -5.67 27.37
N TYR A 617 -0.53 -6.21 27.73
CA TYR A 617 0.15 -7.19 26.86
C TYR A 617 -0.65 -8.51 26.86
N LEU A 618 -0.41 -9.35 25.87
CA LEU A 618 -0.92 -10.70 25.76
C LEU A 618 0.16 -11.57 25.09
N GLY A 619 0.98 -12.25 25.88
CA GLY A 619 2.14 -12.96 25.35
C GLY A 619 2.96 -13.78 26.34
N GLY A 620 3.91 -14.52 25.80
CA GLY A 620 4.89 -15.35 26.49
C GLY A 620 6.33 -14.98 26.08
N SER A 621 7.25 -15.94 26.04
CA SER A 621 8.68 -15.68 25.78
C SER A 621 9.12 -15.74 24.31
N GLY A 622 8.21 -16.06 23.39
CA GLY A 622 8.43 -16.08 21.95
C GLY A 622 7.94 -14.80 21.27
N LYS A 623 7.78 -14.85 19.94
CA LYS A 623 6.99 -13.87 19.18
C LYS A 623 5.51 -14.18 19.42
N ASP A 624 4.69 -13.16 19.72
CA ASP A 624 3.23 -13.23 19.71
C ASP A 624 2.66 -12.01 18.96
N GLU A 625 1.76 -12.21 18.00
CA GLU A 625 1.15 -11.14 17.18
C GLU A 625 -0.38 -11.21 17.26
N GLY A 626 -1.05 -10.11 17.64
CA GLY A 626 -2.51 -10.02 17.60
C GLY A 626 -3.00 -9.47 16.26
N LEU A 627 -3.64 -10.32 15.44
CA LEU A 627 -3.99 -10.00 14.05
C LEU A 627 -5.47 -9.65 13.87
N GLY A 628 -6.37 -10.23 14.68
CA GLY A 628 -7.81 -10.00 14.60
C GLY A 628 -8.44 -9.78 15.97
N ILE A 629 -9.43 -8.88 16.05
CA ILE A 629 -10.20 -8.63 17.28
C ILE A 629 -11.71 -8.54 16.99
N ALA A 630 -12.50 -9.17 17.86
CA ALA A 630 -13.95 -9.09 17.93
C ALA A 630 -14.39 -8.71 19.36
N VAL A 631 -15.66 -8.33 19.51
CA VAL A 631 -16.26 -8.00 20.81
C VAL A 631 -17.52 -8.81 21.01
N HIS A 632 -17.65 -9.44 22.19
CA HIS A 632 -18.90 -10.04 22.64
C HIS A 632 -19.31 -9.42 23.98
N GLY A 633 -20.47 -8.76 24.01
CA GLY A 633 -20.89 -7.93 25.14
C GLY A 633 -19.95 -6.75 25.35
N SER A 634 -19.04 -6.87 26.32
CA SER A 634 -17.93 -5.92 26.55
C SER A 634 -16.58 -6.63 26.73
N ASN A 635 -16.49 -7.92 26.40
CA ASN A 635 -15.25 -8.69 26.42
C ASN A 635 -14.53 -8.55 25.06
N ALA A 636 -13.20 -8.51 25.10
CA ALA A 636 -12.37 -8.51 23.89
C ALA A 636 -12.01 -9.95 23.53
N ILE A 637 -12.22 -10.35 22.28
CA ILE A 637 -11.85 -11.67 21.79
C ILE A 637 -10.82 -11.47 20.68
N VAL A 638 -9.64 -12.06 20.83
CA VAL A 638 -8.47 -11.82 19.96
C VAL A 638 -7.98 -13.13 19.36
N THR A 639 -7.60 -13.08 18.08
CA THR A 639 -6.82 -14.12 17.41
C THR A 639 -5.53 -13.56 16.85
N GLY A 640 -4.61 -14.46 16.55
CA GLY A 640 -3.28 -14.13 16.08
C GLY A 640 -2.42 -15.37 15.93
N ASP A 641 -1.11 -15.19 15.96
CA ASP A 641 -0.13 -16.29 16.06
C ASP A 641 0.74 -16.18 17.31
N THR A 642 1.23 -17.33 17.76
CA THR A 642 2.12 -17.44 18.91
C THR A 642 3.23 -18.47 18.67
N GLN A 643 4.47 -18.04 18.93
CA GLN A 643 5.66 -18.90 19.02
C GLN A 643 6.05 -19.15 20.48
N SER A 644 5.27 -18.61 21.43
CA SER A 644 5.46 -18.77 22.86
C SER A 644 4.96 -20.13 23.32
N SER A 645 5.86 -21.04 23.73
CA SER A 645 5.49 -22.31 24.39
C SER A 645 4.87 -22.13 25.79
N ASN A 646 4.88 -20.90 26.29
CA ASN A 646 4.31 -20.43 27.55
C ASN A 646 3.26 -19.33 27.34
N PHE A 647 2.61 -19.27 26.18
CA PHE A 647 1.51 -18.33 25.93
C PHE A 647 0.42 -18.49 27.02
N PRO A 648 -0.20 -17.40 27.51
CA PRO A 648 -1.16 -17.48 28.60
C PRO A 648 -2.44 -18.25 28.21
N THR A 649 -2.61 -19.47 28.71
CA THR A 649 -3.81 -20.30 28.49
C THR A 649 -4.74 -20.32 29.72
N GLN A 650 -6.05 -20.39 29.47
CA GLN A 650 -7.09 -20.49 30.51
C GLN A 650 -8.29 -21.27 29.95
N GLY A 651 -8.70 -22.37 30.58
CA GLY A 651 -9.84 -23.18 30.10
C GLY A 651 -9.69 -23.77 28.69
N ALA A 652 -8.45 -23.89 28.20
CA ALA A 652 -8.11 -24.14 26.80
C ALA A 652 -8.63 -25.46 26.20
N VAL A 653 -8.98 -25.44 24.90
CA VAL A 653 -9.15 -26.65 24.08
C VAL A 653 -7.79 -27.32 23.84
N GLN A 654 -6.78 -26.51 23.50
CA GLN A 654 -5.39 -26.92 23.29
C GLN A 654 -4.51 -26.11 24.24
N ALA A 655 -3.95 -26.78 25.25
CA ALA A 655 -3.24 -26.14 26.36
C ALA A 655 -1.73 -25.93 26.11
N ALA A 656 -1.20 -26.35 24.96
CA ALA A 656 0.21 -26.24 24.60
C ALA A 656 0.39 -26.06 23.09
N LEU A 657 1.42 -25.30 22.73
CA LEU A 657 1.93 -25.18 21.36
C LEU A 657 2.25 -26.57 20.79
N SER A 658 1.77 -26.87 19.59
CA SER A 658 1.92 -28.18 18.95
C SER A 658 2.91 -28.14 17.77
N GLY A 659 3.07 -26.98 17.11
CA GLY A 659 4.08 -26.72 16.10
C GLY A 659 5.22 -25.81 16.57
N THR A 660 5.79 -25.06 15.63
CA THR A 660 6.71 -23.93 15.94
C THR A 660 6.01 -22.59 16.04
N GLN A 661 4.78 -22.51 15.55
CA GLN A 661 3.90 -21.36 15.60
C GLN A 661 2.47 -21.90 15.45
N ASP A 662 1.60 -21.66 16.43
CA ASP A 662 0.19 -22.02 16.31
C ASP A 662 -0.63 -20.73 16.31
N ALA A 663 -1.87 -20.79 15.81
CA ALA A 663 -2.81 -19.72 16.07
C ALA A 663 -3.16 -19.68 17.58
N PHE A 664 -3.62 -18.54 18.08
CA PHE A 664 -4.26 -18.48 19.40
C PHE A 664 -5.66 -17.88 19.31
N VAL A 665 -6.47 -18.16 20.34
CA VAL A 665 -7.75 -17.48 20.60
C VAL A 665 -7.84 -17.18 22.08
N ALA A 666 -7.99 -15.90 22.43
CA ALA A 666 -8.07 -15.43 23.81
C ALA A 666 -9.23 -14.46 24.01
N GLU A 667 -10.05 -14.69 25.04
CA GLU A 667 -11.07 -13.75 25.48
C GLU A 667 -10.65 -13.08 26.80
N LEU A 668 -10.56 -11.76 26.82
CA LEU A 668 -10.34 -10.95 28.01
C LEU A 668 -11.66 -10.40 28.54
N ASN A 669 -11.83 -10.43 29.86
CA ASN A 669 -13.00 -9.82 30.50
C ASN A 669 -13.05 -8.29 30.24
N ALA A 670 -14.23 -7.69 30.41
CA ALA A 670 -14.48 -6.26 30.18
C ALA A 670 -13.61 -5.26 30.98
N SER A 671 -12.82 -5.71 31.95
CA SER A 671 -11.84 -4.88 32.68
C SER A 671 -10.40 -5.12 32.26
N GLY A 672 -10.15 -6.05 31.33
CA GLY A 672 -8.81 -6.45 30.88
C GLY A 672 -7.97 -7.13 31.96
N SER A 673 -8.56 -7.54 33.08
CA SER A 673 -7.83 -8.01 34.28
C SER A 673 -7.60 -9.52 34.31
N ALA A 674 -8.38 -10.30 33.56
CA ALA A 674 -8.24 -11.74 33.47
C ALA A 674 -8.79 -12.27 32.14
N LEU A 675 -8.22 -13.39 31.71
CA LEU A 675 -8.76 -14.22 30.63
C LEU A 675 -10.06 -14.89 31.10
N VAL A 676 -11.10 -14.83 30.28
CA VAL A 676 -12.29 -15.69 30.37
C VAL A 676 -11.90 -17.09 29.91
N TYR A 677 -11.29 -17.17 28.72
CA TYR A 677 -10.56 -18.32 28.23
C TYR A 677 -9.38 -17.90 27.35
N SER A 678 -8.44 -18.81 27.11
CA SER A 678 -7.38 -18.67 26.11
C SER A 678 -6.83 -20.04 25.73
N THR A 679 -6.62 -20.27 24.43
CA THR A 679 -6.21 -21.55 23.84
C THR A 679 -5.26 -21.33 22.68
N TYR A 680 -4.35 -22.28 22.45
CA TYR A 680 -3.72 -22.46 21.14
C TYR A 680 -4.75 -23.05 20.16
N LEU A 681 -4.45 -23.01 18.86
CA LEU A 681 -5.21 -23.61 17.78
C LEU A 681 -4.25 -23.95 16.63
N GLY A 682 -3.80 -25.21 16.56
CA GLY A 682 -2.84 -25.65 15.54
C GLY A 682 -2.64 -27.16 15.45
N GLY A 683 -1.74 -27.56 14.55
CA GLY A 683 -1.23 -28.91 14.37
C GLY A 683 0.28 -28.98 14.64
N THR A 684 1.05 -29.76 13.87
CA THR A 684 2.50 -29.92 14.10
C THR A 684 3.40 -28.98 13.29
N GLN A 685 2.83 -28.12 12.45
CA GLN A 685 3.55 -27.18 11.58
C GLN A 685 3.22 -25.73 11.98
N ASN A 686 3.34 -24.76 11.07
CA ASN A 686 2.97 -23.37 11.35
C ASN A 686 1.51 -23.11 11.00
N ASP A 687 0.77 -22.53 11.94
CA ASP A 687 -0.62 -22.13 11.80
C ASP A 687 -0.81 -20.68 12.30
N THR A 688 -1.64 -19.89 11.63
CA THR A 688 -1.79 -18.44 11.88
C THR A 688 -3.27 -18.07 11.83
N GLY A 689 -3.81 -17.51 12.92
CA GLY A 689 -5.18 -16.98 12.97
C GLY A 689 -5.20 -15.52 12.54
N THR A 690 -5.95 -15.20 11.49
CA THR A 690 -5.84 -13.91 10.77
C THR A 690 -7.09 -13.06 10.89
N GLY A 691 -8.26 -13.70 10.95
CA GLY A 691 -9.54 -13.04 11.13
C GLY A 691 -10.38 -13.72 12.20
N ILE A 692 -11.14 -12.93 12.95
CA ILE A 692 -12.04 -13.41 14.01
C ILE A 692 -13.39 -12.70 13.96
N ALA A 693 -14.46 -13.45 14.22
CA ALA A 693 -15.80 -12.93 14.42
C ALA A 693 -16.48 -13.69 15.57
N ALA A 694 -17.49 -13.07 16.20
CA ALA A 694 -18.31 -13.71 17.23
C ALA A 694 -19.79 -13.59 16.89
N ASP A 695 -20.59 -14.60 17.26
CA ASP A 695 -22.04 -14.54 17.14
C ASP A 695 -22.73 -13.94 18.38
N ALA A 696 -24.06 -13.89 18.34
CA ALA A 696 -24.88 -13.38 19.44
C ALA A 696 -24.92 -14.32 20.67
N ASN A 697 -24.46 -15.58 20.55
CA ASN A 697 -24.34 -16.54 21.64
C ASN A 697 -22.95 -16.51 22.30
N GLY A 698 -21.97 -15.86 21.65
CA GLY A 698 -20.58 -15.81 22.05
C GLY A 698 -19.71 -16.90 21.44
N ASN A 699 -20.24 -17.70 20.50
CA ASN A 699 -19.42 -18.63 19.73
C ASN A 699 -18.47 -17.82 18.84
N VAL A 700 -17.23 -18.30 18.71
CA VAL A 700 -16.14 -17.58 18.09
C VAL A 700 -15.67 -18.30 16.85
N PHE A 701 -15.58 -17.56 15.76
CA PHE A 701 -15.26 -18.06 14.43
C PHE A 701 -13.93 -17.47 14.00
N ILE A 702 -12.99 -18.33 13.64
CA ILE A 702 -11.61 -17.98 13.28
C ILE A 702 -11.35 -18.44 11.85
N THR A 703 -10.71 -17.59 11.06
CA THR A 703 -10.09 -17.96 9.79
C THR A 703 -8.59 -17.75 9.87
N GLY A 704 -7.85 -18.44 9.01
CA GLY A 704 -6.39 -18.33 8.99
C GLY A 704 -5.74 -19.05 7.83
N SER A 705 -4.43 -19.27 7.96
CA SER A 705 -3.64 -20.17 7.13
C SER A 705 -3.04 -21.27 8.02
N THR A 706 -2.98 -22.49 7.48
CA THR A 706 -2.41 -23.68 8.13
C THR A 706 -1.39 -24.31 7.19
N SER A 707 -0.27 -24.80 7.73
CA SER A 707 0.61 -25.76 7.05
C SER A 707 0.56 -27.15 7.69
N SER A 708 -0.34 -27.33 8.65
CA SER A 708 -0.53 -28.54 9.44
C SER A 708 -1.51 -29.51 8.79
N THR A 709 -1.00 -30.62 8.24
CA THR A 709 -1.83 -31.77 7.78
C THR A 709 -2.71 -32.38 8.88
N ASN A 710 -2.41 -32.09 10.14
CA ASN A 710 -3.12 -32.53 11.34
C ASN A 710 -3.84 -31.38 12.08
N PHE A 711 -4.07 -30.23 11.43
CA PHE A 711 -4.88 -29.14 11.97
C PHE A 711 -6.28 -29.66 12.40
N PRO A 712 -6.94 -29.06 13.42
CA PRO A 712 -8.25 -29.49 13.88
C PRO A 712 -9.28 -29.67 12.76
N ASN A 713 -9.95 -30.83 12.79
CA ASN A 713 -10.85 -31.31 11.74
C ASN A 713 -12.09 -31.92 12.42
N VAL A 714 -13.15 -31.11 12.55
CA VAL A 714 -14.33 -31.40 13.36
C VAL A 714 -15.56 -31.00 12.57
N ASN A 715 -16.49 -31.92 12.30
CA ASN A 715 -17.68 -31.66 11.47
C ASN A 715 -17.36 -31.01 10.09
N ALA A 716 -16.15 -31.23 9.56
CA ALA A 716 -15.57 -30.46 8.47
C ALA A 716 -16.32 -30.58 7.13
N THR A 717 -16.32 -29.49 6.36
CA THR A 717 -16.73 -29.48 4.94
C THR A 717 -15.66 -30.06 4.01
N GLN A 718 -14.38 -29.89 4.35
CA GLN A 718 -13.21 -30.40 3.64
C GLN A 718 -12.26 -30.99 4.67
N THR A 719 -12.01 -32.29 4.56
CA THR A 719 -11.24 -33.08 5.53
C THR A 719 -9.77 -33.27 5.15
N THR A 720 -9.36 -32.77 3.98
CA THR A 720 -8.02 -32.95 3.41
C THR A 720 -7.37 -31.61 3.13
N PHE A 721 -6.19 -31.44 3.72
CA PHE A 721 -5.17 -30.45 3.35
C PHE A 721 -4.64 -30.75 1.94
N GLY A 722 -4.53 -29.73 1.08
CA GLY A 722 -4.21 -29.93 -0.34
C GLY A 722 -2.90 -29.32 -0.83
N GLY A 723 -2.55 -28.11 -0.39
CA GLY A 723 -1.35 -27.38 -0.79
C GLY A 723 -0.15 -27.58 0.14
N ALA A 724 0.74 -26.58 0.18
CA ALA A 724 1.72 -26.39 1.27
C ALA A 724 1.20 -25.40 2.33
N HIS A 725 0.23 -24.56 1.96
CA HIS A 725 -0.59 -23.74 2.85
C HIS A 725 -2.05 -23.74 2.39
N ASP A 726 -2.99 -24.15 3.25
CA ASP A 726 -4.43 -24.06 3.01
C ASP A 726 -5.02 -23.00 3.94
N ALA A 727 -6.16 -22.40 3.58
CA ALA A 727 -6.96 -21.66 4.56
C ALA A 727 -7.67 -22.64 5.52
N PHE A 728 -7.99 -22.18 6.74
CA PHE A 728 -8.87 -22.91 7.66
C PHE A 728 -10.04 -22.05 8.12
N VAL A 729 -11.11 -22.71 8.57
CA VAL A 729 -12.22 -22.08 9.29
C VAL A 729 -12.56 -22.93 10.52
N THR A 730 -12.60 -22.31 11.71
CA THR A 730 -12.87 -22.98 12.99
C THR A 730 -13.93 -22.23 13.79
N GLU A 731 -14.88 -22.94 14.39
CA GLU A 731 -15.79 -22.43 15.42
C GLU A 731 -15.43 -23.02 16.79
N ILE A 732 -15.30 -22.16 17.79
CA ILE A 732 -15.12 -22.51 19.21
C ILE A 732 -16.36 -22.05 19.98
N ASN A 733 -16.83 -22.87 20.93
CA ASN A 733 -17.97 -22.50 21.77
C ASN A 733 -17.68 -21.27 22.65
N ALA A 734 -18.73 -20.57 23.08
CA ALA A 734 -18.64 -19.39 23.96
C ALA A 734 -17.95 -19.61 25.33
N ALA A 735 -17.60 -20.85 25.67
CA ALA A 735 -16.87 -21.19 26.90
C ALA A 735 -15.38 -21.53 26.64
N GLY A 736 -14.90 -21.39 25.40
CA GLY A 736 -13.50 -21.70 25.03
C GLY A 736 -13.10 -23.17 25.18
N SER A 737 -14.06 -24.07 25.35
CA SER A 737 -13.86 -25.43 25.88
C SER A 737 -14.10 -26.54 24.87
N SER A 738 -14.64 -26.22 23.69
CA SER A 738 -14.76 -27.18 22.58
C SER A 738 -14.74 -26.48 21.22
N VAL A 739 -13.98 -27.01 20.28
CA VAL A 739 -14.18 -26.78 18.84
C VAL A 739 -15.48 -27.47 18.43
N LEU A 740 -16.38 -26.70 17.79
CA LEU A 740 -17.69 -27.17 17.31
C LEU A 740 -17.65 -27.56 15.83
N PHE A 741 -16.89 -26.79 15.04
CA PHE A 741 -16.65 -26.99 13.62
C PHE A 741 -15.20 -26.61 13.32
N SER A 742 -14.52 -27.34 12.45
CA SER A 742 -13.21 -26.96 11.92
C SER A 742 -12.96 -27.67 10.59
N THR A 743 -12.60 -26.91 9.57
CA THR A 743 -12.40 -27.38 8.19
C THR A 743 -11.17 -26.72 7.56
N PHE A 744 -10.54 -27.42 6.62
CA PHE A 744 -9.71 -26.76 5.60
C PHE A 744 -10.59 -26.04 4.58
N LEU A 745 -10.01 -25.13 3.82
CA LEU A 745 -10.62 -24.44 2.68
C LEU A 745 -9.51 -24.15 1.65
N GLY A 746 -9.29 -25.07 0.72
CA GLY A 746 -8.15 -24.98 -0.20
C GLY A 746 -8.16 -25.97 -1.35
N GLY A 747 -7.29 -25.75 -2.34
CA GLY A 747 -7.08 -26.58 -3.53
C GLY A 747 -5.76 -27.38 -3.46
N ALA A 748 -5.19 -27.73 -4.61
CA ALA A 748 -3.92 -28.48 -4.67
C ALA A 748 -2.65 -27.60 -4.70
N LEU A 749 -2.81 -26.28 -4.69
CA LEU A 749 -1.74 -25.28 -4.53
C LEU A 749 -2.06 -24.43 -3.29
N ASP A 750 -1.42 -23.28 -3.14
CA ASP A 750 -1.45 -22.56 -1.87
C ASP A 750 -2.55 -21.49 -1.80
N GLU A 751 -3.19 -21.40 -0.64
CA GLU A 751 -4.16 -20.38 -0.22
C GLU A 751 -3.63 -19.53 0.94
N ASN A 752 -4.04 -18.26 0.98
CA ASN A 752 -3.63 -17.29 2.01
C ASN A 752 -2.10 -17.25 2.19
N THR A 753 -1.35 -17.12 1.09
CA THR A 753 0.11 -16.98 1.11
C THR A 753 0.58 -15.54 0.88
N LEU A 754 1.53 -15.09 1.70
CA LEU A 754 2.12 -13.75 1.64
C LEU A 754 3.12 -13.62 0.49
N ASN A 755 2.70 -13.04 -0.63
CA ASN A 755 3.61 -12.44 -1.62
C ASN A 755 3.74 -10.91 -1.45
N GLY A 756 3.18 -10.33 -0.38
CA GLY A 756 3.23 -8.89 -0.09
C GLY A 756 2.73 -8.55 1.33
N SER A 757 2.69 -7.25 1.65
CA SER A 757 2.31 -6.73 2.97
C SER A 757 0.79 -6.56 3.14
N GLY A 758 0.03 -7.64 3.01
CA GLY A 758 -1.43 -7.67 3.14
C GLY A 758 -1.91 -8.64 4.22
N ALA A 759 -3.15 -8.47 4.69
CA ALA A 759 -3.77 -9.37 5.65
C ALA A 759 -4.19 -10.69 4.98
N LEU A 760 -3.90 -11.83 5.65
CA LEU A 760 -4.13 -13.17 5.10
C LEU A 760 -5.57 -13.66 5.27
N GLY A 761 -6.48 -13.12 4.46
CA GLY A 761 -7.88 -13.47 4.48
C GLY A 761 -8.62 -13.01 5.73
N ALA A 762 -9.95 -13.04 5.68
CA ALA A 762 -10.79 -12.49 6.73
C ALA A 762 -12.13 -13.22 6.82
N ILE A 763 -12.79 -13.07 7.98
CA ILE A 763 -14.04 -13.74 8.33
C ILE A 763 -15.09 -12.73 8.80
N ALA A 764 -16.34 -12.99 8.43
CA ALA A 764 -17.50 -12.27 8.95
C ALA A 764 -18.64 -13.26 9.21
N VAL A 765 -19.51 -12.97 10.19
CA VAL A 765 -20.59 -13.87 10.62
C VAL A 765 -21.91 -13.10 10.70
N THR A 766 -22.96 -13.65 10.10
CA THR A 766 -24.33 -13.12 10.27
C THR A 766 -25.39 -14.20 10.04
N GLY A 767 -26.43 -14.20 10.88
CA GLY A 767 -27.54 -15.15 10.81
C GLY A 767 -27.12 -16.62 10.88
N GLY A 768 -26.05 -16.95 11.62
CA GLY A 768 -25.47 -18.30 11.70
C GLY A 768 -24.68 -18.75 10.46
N ASN A 769 -24.44 -17.85 9.50
CA ASN A 769 -23.59 -18.12 8.33
C ASN A 769 -22.22 -17.47 8.54
N ILE A 770 -21.18 -18.22 8.18
CA ILE A 770 -19.80 -17.77 8.10
C ILE A 770 -19.52 -17.33 6.66
N TYR A 771 -18.79 -16.23 6.50
CA TYR A 771 -18.33 -15.71 5.23
C TYR A 771 -16.81 -15.51 5.31
N VAL A 772 -16.08 -15.99 4.32
CA VAL A 772 -14.61 -15.97 4.28
C VAL A 772 -14.13 -15.38 2.96
N THR A 773 -13.09 -14.57 3.03
CA THR A 773 -12.28 -14.16 1.87
C THR A 773 -10.80 -14.46 2.09
N GLY A 774 -10.03 -14.41 1.01
CA GLY A 774 -8.61 -14.71 0.96
C GLY A 774 -8.11 -14.64 -0.48
N ASN A 775 -6.94 -15.25 -0.73
CA ASN A 775 -6.40 -15.46 -2.07
C ASN A 775 -6.05 -16.95 -2.29
N THR A 776 -6.11 -17.39 -3.54
CA THR A 776 -5.77 -18.75 -3.97
C THR A 776 -4.88 -18.71 -5.20
N THR A 777 -3.91 -19.63 -5.28
CA THR A 777 -3.19 -19.96 -6.53
C THR A 777 -3.70 -21.26 -7.17
N SER A 778 -4.61 -21.96 -6.51
CA SER A 778 -5.16 -23.24 -6.93
C SER A 778 -6.15 -23.10 -8.08
N THR A 779 -5.93 -23.86 -9.15
CA THR A 779 -6.89 -23.99 -10.26
C THR A 779 -8.12 -24.86 -9.92
N ASP A 780 -8.07 -25.57 -8.81
CA ASP A 780 -9.05 -26.55 -8.34
C ASP A 780 -9.61 -26.24 -6.94
N PHE A 781 -9.57 -24.97 -6.52
CA PHE A 781 -10.24 -24.50 -5.30
C PHE A 781 -11.72 -24.96 -5.25
N PRO A 782 -12.23 -25.42 -4.10
CA PRO A 782 -13.54 -26.07 -3.99
C PRO A 782 -14.70 -25.08 -4.20
N VAL A 783 -15.06 -24.85 -5.46
CA VAL A 783 -16.16 -23.98 -5.89
C VAL A 783 -17.54 -24.65 -5.81
N LYS A 784 -18.56 -23.90 -5.36
CA LYS A 784 -19.95 -24.34 -5.22
C LYS A 784 -20.90 -23.17 -5.49
N ALA A 785 -21.92 -23.39 -6.33
CA ALA A 785 -22.88 -22.34 -6.74
C ALA A 785 -22.18 -21.04 -7.22
N ALA A 786 -20.98 -21.18 -7.81
CA ALA A 786 -20.05 -20.08 -8.00
C ALA A 786 -20.49 -19.08 -9.08
N LYS A 787 -20.24 -17.79 -8.82
CA LYS A 787 -20.31 -16.75 -9.86
C LYS A 787 -19.20 -16.93 -10.90
N GLN A 788 -18.01 -17.28 -10.44
CA GLN A 788 -16.82 -17.58 -11.23
C GLN A 788 -16.28 -18.93 -10.75
N GLY A 789 -16.59 -19.98 -11.51
CA GLY A 789 -16.21 -21.36 -11.21
C GLY A 789 -14.85 -21.78 -11.77
N THR A 790 -14.08 -20.83 -12.31
CA THR A 790 -12.76 -21.07 -12.92
C THR A 790 -11.79 -19.99 -12.51
N PHE A 791 -10.61 -20.41 -12.05
CA PHE A 791 -9.44 -19.57 -11.86
C PHE A 791 -9.09 -18.83 -13.16
N ALA A 792 -8.81 -17.53 -13.08
CA ALA A 792 -8.63 -16.67 -14.26
C ALA A 792 -7.20 -16.12 -14.42
N GLY A 793 -6.46 -15.90 -13.33
CA GLY A 793 -5.17 -15.21 -13.34
C GLY A 793 -3.96 -16.04 -12.90
N ILE A 794 -3.13 -15.43 -12.04
CA ILE A 794 -1.99 -16.06 -11.35
C ILE A 794 -2.20 -16.17 -9.83
N SER A 795 -3.12 -15.37 -9.29
CA SER A 795 -3.74 -15.50 -7.97
C SER A 795 -5.11 -14.84 -8.10
N ASP A 796 -6.17 -15.51 -7.66
CA ASP A 796 -7.52 -14.97 -7.64
C ASP A 796 -7.93 -14.76 -6.16
N ALA A 797 -8.74 -13.73 -5.88
CA ALA A 797 -9.40 -13.67 -4.57
C ALA A 797 -10.45 -14.78 -4.46
N ILE A 798 -10.76 -15.23 -3.25
CA ILE A 798 -11.85 -16.18 -2.98
C ILE A 798 -12.96 -15.53 -2.16
N VAL A 799 -14.19 -16.00 -2.36
CA VAL A 799 -15.31 -15.72 -1.46
C VAL A 799 -16.08 -17.00 -1.19
N ALA A 800 -16.19 -17.40 0.06
CA ALA A 800 -16.97 -18.55 0.50
C ALA A 800 -18.00 -18.15 1.55
N LYS A 801 -19.17 -18.81 1.52
CA LYS A 801 -20.21 -18.75 2.54
C LYS A 801 -20.55 -20.16 2.98
N MET A 802 -20.58 -20.42 4.28
CA MET A 802 -20.85 -21.73 4.85
C MET A 802 -21.68 -21.64 6.13
N THR A 803 -22.30 -22.75 6.52
CA THR A 803 -22.86 -22.95 7.87
C THR A 803 -22.04 -24.03 8.58
N PRO A 804 -21.81 -23.90 9.90
CA PRO A 804 -21.32 -24.99 10.75
C PRO A 804 -22.18 -26.27 10.66
#